data_AF-X6N4D5-F1
#
_entry.id   AF-X6N4D5-F1
#
_cell.length_a   1.000
_cell.length_b   1.000
_cell.length_c   1.000
_cell.angle_alpha   90.00
_cell.angle_beta   90.00
_cell.angle_gamma   90.00
#
_symmetry.space_group_name_H-M   'P 1'
#
loop_
_entity.id
_entity.type
_entity.pdbx_description
1 polymer ?
#
loop_
_entity_poly.entity_id
_entity_poly.type
_entity_poly.pdbx_seq_one_letter_code
_entity_poly.pdbx_strand_id
1 'polypeptide(L)'
;MTDFVESLDVKKHWNRNWRNLNVEAAKMVEQLLNKNEHGLIVVASNTSNQKKMEDDFSLSTQLNAYQAEKVEFGKYSMYVIKSRLIILDRVCIDGNVYAVNCEIQCKKKCNITTQLYCTADAIIDEKLKESILPIQWNTKMHHDIPIQLKDLEDKGKSCLGQTCFYDGIKHLENHLKLSMNTFGPTHRLVSISYNLLGTAYSGNRQYNKAIKFYEQSLKIVLDNFGTNCDFAAQLYQNLGNAYESKSAFDKAIECHEKSMKIKLETFGSNHASVAVSYYNLGGIYFRQRYFDKAIEYDKKALTIRKQIFGNTSKCVGNVCWNLGANFQLKGYKRTACEYFEQAWMVYSVTLGDWNESTLRAKKQIKALKEEDTKQLPTIKRVDMVASSEDRNRIKHLNFKKHWNVRWKIANESATKMVEKMIKGGGQGLIIVASNISQMNDKINEHLHKINDEPCLFLSLMNSNKAVKKRTFGSYCIYAIESKLVIFDDGVDIDGNVYAINCSVQCQKNVKISMQFFVSENTVVDPKLQLSITPTQWNTKIYHDIPLQLEGLIHKSKNCSKKSLFADAISCAQKSVKIAIRTFGDEHPYVADTNHYLGVAYYKKKRYRKAITCYEKAFHIRSIFFGTNHDEIATTYNCLGITYDRMGKYDKAIEYHEKALQIRLANFTKCCSAVATSYNNLGAAYSKTEQYDKAIECHESALKIKLNLHGTNHNDVASLYHNLGIAYDKKKQYNKAIEHKEKVLEIRTQIFGKKHRAIASANMGLGRVFEATGERETACKYYEEAWKVYSMALGEFDRETLQAKAKVQEKAK
;
A
#
# COMPACT_ATOMS: atom_id res chain seq x y z
N MET A 1 14.17 17.26 44.36
CA MET A 1 15.64 17.37 44.27
C MET A 1 16.05 16.32 43.25
N THR A 2 15.98 16.66 41.97
CA THR A 2 17.04 17.25 41.13
C THR A 2 18.16 16.26 40.82
N ASP A 3 18.29 16.02 39.51
CA ASP A 3 19.46 15.54 38.78
C ASP A 3 19.41 14.10 38.26
N PHE A 4 18.49 13.86 37.30
CA PHE A 4 18.79 12.90 36.24
C PHE A 4 19.71 13.59 35.23
N VAL A 5 21.01 13.39 35.47
CA VAL A 5 22.14 13.93 34.74
C VAL A 5 22.01 13.68 33.23
N GLU A 6 22.18 14.78 32.49
CA GLU A 6 22.29 14.84 31.05
C GLU A 6 23.50 14.02 30.55
N SER A 7 23.25 12.87 29.92
CA SER A 7 24.24 12.23 29.03
C SER A 7 23.64 11.84 27.67
N LEU A 8 22.52 12.44 27.28
CA LEU A 8 21.76 12.04 26.10
C LEU A 8 22.06 13.00 24.94
N ASP A 9 23.09 12.72 24.12
CA ASP A 9 23.25 13.39 22.80
C ASP A 9 22.21 12.86 21.79
N VAL A 10 20.93 13.05 22.12
CA VAL A 10 19.76 12.64 21.31
C VAL A 10 19.66 13.41 19.99
N LYS A 11 20.52 14.43 19.81
CA LYS A 11 20.58 15.23 18.60
C LYS A 11 21.13 14.42 17.41
N LYS A 12 21.91 13.36 17.67
CA LYS A 12 22.57 12.55 16.61
C LYS A 12 21.97 11.16 16.37
N HIS A 13 21.49 10.47 17.41
CA HIS A 13 21.16 9.04 17.32
C HIS A 13 19.78 8.74 17.88
N TRP A 14 18.75 8.78 17.04
CA TRP A 14 17.40 8.41 17.47
C TRP A 14 16.44 7.98 16.35
N ASN A 15 16.97 7.68 15.17
CA ASN A 15 16.15 7.17 14.07
C ASN A 15 15.64 5.75 14.35
N ARG A 16 14.75 5.23 13.50
CA ARG A 16 14.17 3.89 13.68
C ARG A 16 15.22 2.78 13.77
N ASN A 17 16.29 2.83 12.98
CA ASN A 17 17.32 1.80 12.99
C ASN A 17 18.02 1.74 14.34
N TRP A 18 18.34 2.90 14.91
CA TRP A 18 18.88 3.02 16.26
C TRP A 18 17.95 2.36 17.29
N ARG A 19 16.66 2.74 17.31
CA ARG A 19 15.68 2.18 18.26
C ARG A 19 15.53 0.66 18.10
N ASN A 20 15.45 0.17 16.86
CA ASN A 20 15.32 -1.25 16.59
C ASN A 20 16.51 -2.06 17.08
N LEU A 21 17.72 -1.55 16.92
CA LEU A 21 18.95 -2.22 17.34
C LEU A 21 19.06 -2.26 18.87
N ASN A 22 18.66 -1.19 19.55
CA ASN A 22 18.58 -1.18 21.02
C ASN A 22 17.52 -2.14 21.57
N VAL A 23 16.43 -2.40 20.82
CA VAL A 23 15.46 -3.45 21.19
C VAL A 23 16.07 -4.85 21.06
N GLU A 24 16.88 -5.11 20.03
CA GLU A 24 17.59 -6.39 19.92
C GLU A 24 18.66 -6.53 21.02
N ALA A 25 19.37 -5.45 21.35
CA ALA A 25 20.31 -5.44 22.48
C ALA A 25 19.59 -5.77 23.80
N ALA A 26 18.42 -5.17 24.05
CA ALA A 26 17.63 -5.46 25.25
C ALA A 26 17.21 -6.93 25.34
N LYS A 27 16.80 -7.55 24.23
CA LYS A 27 16.49 -9.00 24.20
C LYS A 27 17.72 -9.84 24.54
N MET A 28 18.89 -9.45 24.05
CA MET A 28 20.14 -10.14 24.37
C MET A 28 20.50 -10.01 25.85
N VAL A 29 20.27 -8.85 26.47
CA VAL A 29 20.44 -8.66 27.93
C VAL A 29 19.59 -9.67 28.70
N GLU A 30 18.28 -9.76 28.39
CA GLU A 30 17.38 -10.69 29.06
C GLU A 30 17.73 -12.16 28.75
N GLN A 31 18.23 -12.46 27.55
CA GLN A 31 18.70 -13.82 27.22
C GLN A 31 19.90 -14.22 28.09
N LEU A 32 20.86 -13.31 28.29
CA LEU A 32 22.03 -13.56 29.15
C LEU A 32 21.60 -13.71 30.61
N LEU A 33 20.73 -12.82 31.12
CA LEU A 33 20.20 -12.91 32.48
C LEU A 33 19.46 -14.22 32.73
N ASN A 34 18.56 -14.64 31.83
CA ASN A 34 17.81 -15.90 31.98
C ASN A 34 18.67 -17.15 31.95
N LYS A 35 19.86 -17.08 31.33
CA LYS A 35 20.84 -18.17 31.30
C LYS A 35 21.88 -18.08 32.42
N ASN A 36 21.80 -17.08 33.30
CA ASN A 36 22.85 -16.74 34.27
C ASN A 36 24.24 -16.57 33.62
N GLU A 37 24.27 -16.05 32.39
CA GLU A 37 25.48 -15.70 31.66
C GLU A 37 25.89 -14.23 31.92
N HIS A 38 27.10 -13.88 31.50
CA HIS A 38 27.68 -12.55 31.68
C HIS A 38 28.22 -12.00 30.35
N GLY A 39 28.26 -10.68 30.21
CA GLY A 39 28.80 -10.08 29.01
C GLY A 39 28.56 -8.58 28.84
N LEU A 40 29.07 -8.06 27.72
CA LEU A 40 28.89 -6.67 27.29
C LEU A 40 28.21 -6.64 25.93
N ILE A 41 27.16 -5.84 25.82
CA ILE A 41 26.51 -5.56 24.54
C ILE A 41 26.76 -4.09 24.20
N VAL A 42 27.24 -3.81 22.99
CA VAL A 42 27.55 -2.45 22.52
C VAL A 42 26.76 -2.15 21.26
N VAL A 43 25.96 -1.08 21.27
CA VAL A 43 25.24 -0.55 20.11
C VAL A 43 25.88 0.79 19.72
N ALA A 44 26.61 0.83 18.62
CA ALA A 44 27.42 1.99 18.22
C ALA A 44 27.20 2.41 16.76
N SER A 45 27.51 3.67 16.45
CA SER A 45 27.49 4.19 15.08
C SER A 45 28.70 3.70 14.25
N ASN A 46 28.44 3.28 13.00
CA ASN A 46 29.48 2.82 12.06
C ASN A 46 30.24 3.98 11.44
N THR A 47 29.65 5.17 11.50
CA THR A 47 30.23 6.42 11.02
C THR A 47 30.99 7.08 12.15
N SER A 48 32.01 6.41 12.69
CA SER A 48 33.00 7.15 13.44
C SER A 48 33.77 8.03 12.44
N ASN A 49 33.39 9.30 12.36
CA ASN A 49 34.39 10.35 12.28
C ASN A 49 35.24 10.25 13.56
N GLN A 50 36.04 9.20 13.69
CA GLN A 50 37.25 9.26 14.49
C GLN A 50 38.06 10.33 13.75
N LYS A 51 38.02 11.56 14.25
CA LYS A 51 39.14 12.48 14.02
C LYS A 51 40.36 11.63 14.27
N LYS A 52 41.23 11.49 13.27
CA LYS A 52 42.56 10.92 13.43
C LYS A 52 43.27 11.68 14.55
N MET A 53 43.11 11.22 15.79
CA MET A 53 44.18 11.29 16.77
C MET A 53 44.99 10.04 16.49
N GLU A 54 46.29 10.22 16.27
CA GLU A 54 47.22 9.25 15.71
C GLU A 54 47.45 7.99 16.59
N ASP A 55 46.64 7.77 17.63
CA ASP A 55 46.83 6.74 18.67
C ASP A 55 45.56 5.98 19.13
N ASP A 56 44.44 6.07 18.40
CA ASP A 56 43.19 5.35 18.75
C ASP A 56 43.23 3.87 18.26
N PHE A 57 43.27 2.92 19.19
CA PHE A 57 43.00 1.51 18.87
C PHE A 57 41.52 1.40 18.47
N SER A 58 41.23 1.04 17.23
CA SER A 58 39.84 1.03 16.75
C SER A 58 38.98 0.08 17.62
N LEU A 59 37.79 0.55 18.00
CA LEU A 59 36.80 -0.22 18.77
C LEU A 59 36.60 -1.60 18.14
N SER A 60 36.52 -1.70 16.81
CA SER A 60 36.38 -2.99 16.11
C SER A 60 37.60 -3.91 16.30
N THR A 61 38.82 -3.39 16.36
CA THR A 61 40.03 -4.19 16.61
C THR A 61 40.01 -4.82 18.01
N GLN A 62 39.61 -4.07 19.04
CA GLN A 62 39.50 -4.61 20.40
C GLN A 62 38.32 -5.56 20.56
N LEU A 63 37.16 -5.23 19.97
CA LEU A 63 35.98 -6.11 20.03
C LEU A 63 36.21 -7.43 19.26
N ASN A 64 36.97 -7.41 18.16
CA ASN A 64 37.36 -8.63 17.43
C ASN A 64 38.26 -9.55 18.27
N ALA A 65 39.09 -9.01 19.16
CA ALA A 65 39.93 -9.81 20.06
C ALA A 65 39.10 -10.63 21.07
N TYR A 66 37.86 -10.20 21.36
CA TYR A 66 36.91 -10.93 22.20
C TYR A 66 36.01 -11.90 21.41
N GLN A 67 36.26 -12.13 20.11
CA GLN A 67 35.38 -12.90 19.22
C GLN A 67 33.92 -12.40 19.25
N ALA A 68 33.72 -11.08 19.34
CA ALA A 68 32.39 -10.51 19.50
C ALA A 68 31.46 -10.85 18.32
N GLU A 69 30.24 -11.32 18.62
CA GLU A 69 29.20 -11.49 17.61
C GLU A 69 28.73 -10.12 17.14
N LYS A 70 28.75 -9.87 15.82
CA LYS A 70 28.40 -8.56 15.22
C LYS A 70 27.12 -8.65 14.40
N VAL A 71 26.17 -7.75 14.66
CA VAL A 71 24.94 -7.58 13.89
C VAL A 71 24.83 -6.15 13.37
N GLU A 72 24.67 -5.98 12.06
CA GLU A 72 24.62 -4.65 11.43
C GLU A 72 23.20 -4.26 11.00
N PHE A 73 22.81 -3.01 11.30
CA PHE A 73 21.54 -2.41 10.88
C PHE A 73 21.75 -0.99 10.32
N GLY A 74 21.98 -0.92 9.00
CA GLY A 74 22.23 0.35 8.31
C GLY A 74 23.56 0.98 8.76
N LYS A 75 23.49 2.16 9.40
CA LYS A 75 24.70 2.88 9.89
C LYS A 75 25.09 2.55 11.33
N TYR A 76 24.49 1.53 11.94
CA TYR A 76 24.76 1.14 13.33
C TYR A 76 25.11 -0.34 13.40
N SER A 77 25.97 -0.70 14.36
CA SER A 77 26.34 -2.09 14.66
C SER A 77 26.07 -2.40 16.12
N MET A 78 25.62 -3.63 16.38
CA MET A 78 25.54 -4.23 17.70
C MET A 78 26.64 -5.27 17.83
N TYR A 79 27.35 -5.27 18.95
CA TYR A 79 28.38 -6.23 19.30
C TYR A 79 28.00 -6.92 20.60
N VAL A 80 28.19 -8.23 20.67
CA VAL A 80 27.93 -9.03 21.88
C VAL A 80 29.21 -9.76 22.28
N ILE A 81 29.67 -9.50 23.50
CA ILE A 81 30.83 -10.15 24.13
C ILE A 81 30.34 -10.95 25.32
N LYS A 82 30.66 -12.24 25.38
CA LYS A 82 30.33 -13.12 26.51
C LYS A 82 31.60 -13.38 27.33
N SER A 83 31.98 -12.40 28.16
CA SER A 83 33.16 -12.48 29.04
C SER A 83 32.87 -11.84 30.39
N ARG A 84 33.38 -12.44 31.46
CA ARG A 84 33.18 -11.97 32.83
C ARG A 84 34.02 -10.73 33.12
N LEU A 85 35.21 -10.66 32.54
CA LEU A 85 36.11 -9.51 32.64
C LEU A 85 36.32 -8.92 31.25
N ILE A 86 36.11 -7.62 31.12
CA ILE A 86 36.24 -6.89 29.87
C ILE A 86 37.10 -5.67 30.10
N ILE A 87 38.26 -5.68 29.44
CA ILE A 87 39.24 -4.62 29.54
C ILE A 87 39.17 -3.75 28.29
N LEU A 88 38.83 -2.47 28.49
CA LEU A 88 38.82 -1.43 27.45
C LEU A 88 40.10 -0.60 27.55
N ASP A 89 40.73 -0.29 26.41
CA ASP A 89 41.94 0.55 26.35
C ASP A 89 41.84 1.61 25.26
N ARG A 90 41.77 2.90 25.63
CA ARG A 90 41.66 4.03 24.68
C ARG A 90 40.50 3.86 23.70
N VAL A 91 39.30 3.65 24.21
CA VAL A 91 38.10 3.45 23.39
C VAL A 91 37.09 4.57 23.60
N CYS A 92 36.63 5.16 22.51
CA CYS A 92 35.47 6.05 22.49
C CYS A 92 34.29 5.34 21.81
N ILE A 93 33.24 5.01 22.58
CA ILE A 93 32.03 4.37 22.08
C ILE A 93 30.99 5.45 21.82
N ASP A 94 30.74 5.70 20.53
CA ASP A 94 29.63 6.55 20.10
C ASP A 94 28.31 5.77 20.09
N GLY A 95 27.78 5.49 21.28
CA GLY A 95 26.53 4.76 21.42
C GLY A 95 26.16 4.23 22.81
N ASN A 96 25.27 3.24 22.82
CA ASN A 96 24.73 2.61 24.03
C ASN A 96 25.49 1.35 24.40
N VAL A 97 25.77 1.16 25.68
CA VAL A 97 26.49 0.01 26.23
C VAL A 97 25.65 -0.65 27.31
N TYR A 98 25.63 -1.98 27.35
CA TYR A 98 24.89 -2.78 28.32
C TYR A 98 25.85 -3.77 28.99
N ALA A 99 26.16 -3.54 30.26
CA ALA A 99 26.97 -4.40 31.10
C ALA A 99 26.06 -5.40 31.84
N VAL A 100 26.22 -6.69 31.56
CA VAL A 100 25.38 -7.77 32.08
C VAL A 100 26.24 -8.67 32.96
N ASN A 101 26.17 -8.47 34.28
CA ASN A 101 26.84 -9.29 35.31
C ASN A 101 28.34 -9.49 35.03
N CYS A 102 28.98 -8.50 34.41
CA CYS A 102 30.38 -8.50 34.03
C CYS A 102 31.13 -7.36 34.71
N GLU A 103 32.44 -7.49 34.79
CA GLU A 103 33.36 -6.46 35.25
C GLU A 103 33.97 -5.74 34.04
N ILE A 104 33.82 -4.42 33.97
CA ILE A 104 34.44 -3.57 32.97
C ILE A 104 35.60 -2.81 33.62
N GLN A 105 36.80 -3.00 33.11
CA GLN A 105 38.02 -2.29 33.52
C GLN A 105 38.57 -1.40 32.40
N CYS A 106 39.13 -0.25 32.75
CA CYS A 106 39.71 0.71 31.82
C CYS A 106 41.22 0.86 32.06
N LYS A 107 42.05 0.39 31.11
CA LYS A 107 43.51 0.58 31.14
C LYS A 107 43.89 2.06 31.05
N LYS A 108 43.25 2.78 30.12
CA LYS A 108 43.42 4.21 29.86
C LYS A 108 42.04 4.87 29.70
N LYS A 109 42.01 6.18 29.44
CA LYS A 109 40.76 6.95 29.30
C LYS A 109 39.87 6.35 28.21
N CYS A 110 38.67 5.92 28.61
CA CYS A 110 37.61 5.44 27.72
C CYS A 110 36.40 6.36 27.89
N ASN A 111 35.57 6.50 26.85
CA ASN A 111 34.40 7.37 26.88
C ASN A 111 33.21 6.71 26.19
N ILE A 112 32.01 6.87 26.75
CA ILE A 112 30.74 6.44 26.12
C ILE A 112 29.89 7.71 25.95
N THR A 113 29.45 7.98 24.72
CA THR A 113 28.80 9.28 24.41
C THR A 113 27.28 9.28 24.61
N THR A 114 26.64 8.12 24.76
CA THR A 114 25.17 8.01 24.82
C THR A 114 24.67 7.45 26.16
N GLN A 115 24.70 6.13 26.40
CA GLN A 115 24.16 5.55 27.65
C GLN A 115 24.93 4.29 28.06
N LEU A 116 25.11 4.09 29.36
CA LEU A 116 25.64 2.86 29.95
C LEU A 116 24.56 2.24 30.86
N TYR A 117 24.08 1.06 30.51
CA TYR A 117 23.12 0.30 31.31
C TYR A 117 23.83 -0.83 32.05
N CYS A 118 23.55 -1.02 33.32
CA CYS A 118 24.21 -2.01 34.17
C CYS A 118 23.20 -2.85 34.93
N THR A 119 23.38 -4.18 34.92
CA THR A 119 22.65 -5.07 35.82
C THR A 119 23.21 -4.95 37.25
N ALA A 120 22.49 -5.49 38.24
CA ALA A 120 22.85 -5.34 39.65
C ALA A 120 24.26 -5.85 39.99
N ASP A 121 24.70 -6.93 39.33
CA ASP A 121 25.99 -7.56 39.59
C ASP A 121 27.10 -7.07 38.65
N ALA A 122 26.84 -6.07 37.80
CA ALA A 122 27.86 -5.50 36.93
C ALA A 122 28.80 -4.58 37.72
N ILE A 123 30.11 -4.79 37.57
CA ILE A 123 31.15 -3.98 38.21
C ILE A 123 31.74 -3.05 37.17
N ILE A 124 31.73 -1.74 37.41
CA ILE A 124 32.20 -0.73 36.47
C ILE A 124 33.37 0.04 37.08
N ASP A 125 34.48 0.11 36.34
CA ASP A 125 35.66 0.91 36.70
C ASP A 125 35.28 2.38 36.98
N GLU A 126 35.82 2.92 38.07
CA GLU A 126 35.61 4.32 38.48
C GLU A 126 36.00 5.31 37.38
N LYS A 127 37.06 5.03 36.62
CA LYS A 127 37.48 5.89 35.49
C LYS A 127 36.40 6.02 34.41
N LEU A 128 35.57 4.99 34.22
CA LEU A 128 34.47 5.02 33.27
C LEU A 128 33.26 5.76 33.86
N LYS A 129 33.00 5.59 35.16
CA LYS A 129 31.94 6.33 35.88
C LYS A 129 32.16 7.83 35.87
N GLU A 130 33.41 8.29 35.87
CA GLU A 130 33.77 9.70 35.68
C GLU A 130 33.33 10.25 34.30
N SER A 131 33.22 9.39 33.29
CA SER A 131 32.85 9.79 31.92
C SER A 131 31.37 9.67 31.60
N ILE A 132 30.67 8.72 32.24
CA ILE A 132 29.24 8.47 32.04
C ILE A 132 28.64 7.83 33.28
N LEU A 133 27.43 8.24 33.66
CA LEU A 133 26.73 7.64 34.78
C LEU A 133 26.06 6.31 34.39
N PRO A 134 26.33 5.21 35.13
CA PRO A 134 25.63 3.95 34.94
C PRO A 134 24.13 4.07 35.26
N ILE A 135 23.30 3.55 34.37
CA ILE A 135 21.85 3.44 34.52
C ILE A 135 21.52 2.02 34.95
N GLN A 136 20.87 1.88 36.11
CA GLN A 136 20.45 0.56 36.58
C GLN A 136 19.45 -0.08 35.61
N TRP A 137 19.70 -1.35 35.26
CA TRP A 137 18.81 -2.12 34.39
C TRP A 137 17.45 -2.33 35.04
N ASN A 138 16.39 -2.14 34.25
CA ASN A 138 15.02 -2.39 34.64
C ASN A 138 14.33 -3.08 33.46
N THR A 139 14.04 -4.38 33.60
CA THR A 139 13.44 -5.20 32.54
C THR A 139 12.16 -4.59 31.98
N LYS A 140 11.29 -4.07 32.84
CA LYS A 140 10.05 -3.44 32.39
C LYS A 140 10.30 -2.22 31.52
N MET A 141 11.19 -1.32 31.93
CA MET A 141 11.44 -0.04 31.26
C MET A 141 12.36 -0.17 30.04
N HIS A 142 13.37 -1.04 30.10
CA HIS A 142 14.42 -1.13 29.10
C HIS A 142 14.25 -2.30 28.13
N HIS A 143 13.42 -3.30 28.46
CA HIS A 143 13.10 -4.45 27.61
C HIS A 143 11.62 -4.51 27.21
N ASP A 144 10.71 -4.68 28.16
CA ASP A 144 9.30 -5.01 27.84
C ASP A 144 8.60 -3.90 27.07
N ILE A 145 8.69 -2.66 27.56
CA ILE A 145 8.01 -1.51 26.94
C ILE A 145 8.59 -1.19 25.55
N PRO A 146 9.92 -1.11 25.35
CA PRO A 146 10.49 -0.94 24.02
C PRO A 146 10.09 -2.03 23.00
N ILE A 147 9.99 -3.30 23.44
CA ILE A 147 9.52 -4.40 22.58
C ILE A 147 8.06 -4.20 22.18
N GLN A 148 7.18 -3.89 23.14
CA GLN A 148 5.77 -3.63 22.86
C GLN A 148 5.58 -2.44 21.91
N LEU A 149 6.34 -1.35 22.12
CA LEU A 149 6.30 -0.20 21.22
C LEU A 149 6.79 -0.56 19.81
N LYS A 150 7.87 -1.34 19.68
CA LYS A 150 8.35 -1.83 18.38
C LYS A 150 7.31 -2.69 17.67
N ASP A 151 6.70 -3.64 18.38
CA ASP A 151 5.64 -4.50 17.84
C ASP A 151 4.43 -3.68 17.36
N LEU A 152 3.98 -2.71 18.14
CA LEU A 152 2.89 -1.80 17.75
C LEU A 152 3.26 -0.93 16.53
N GLU A 153 4.49 -0.42 16.45
CA GLU A 153 4.97 0.34 15.29
C GLU A 153 5.04 -0.54 14.03
N ASP A 154 5.56 -1.76 14.16
CA ASP A 154 5.72 -2.71 13.05
C ASP A 154 4.37 -3.21 12.53
N LYS A 155 3.44 -3.57 13.42
CA LYS A 155 2.03 -3.86 13.07
C LYS A 155 1.38 -2.66 12.41
N GLY A 156 1.57 -1.47 12.97
CA GLY A 156 1.10 -0.20 12.41
C GLY A 156 1.51 -0.02 10.95
N LYS A 157 2.80 -0.21 10.65
CA LYS A 157 3.37 -0.08 9.29
C LYS A 157 2.96 -1.19 8.34
N SER A 158 2.95 -2.44 8.81
CA SER A 158 2.52 -3.59 8.00
C SER A 158 1.08 -3.41 7.50
N CYS A 159 0.18 -2.99 8.38
CA CYS A 159 -1.22 -2.70 8.04
C CYS A 159 -1.37 -1.56 7.02
N LEU A 160 -0.56 -0.49 7.12
CA LEU A 160 -0.54 0.61 6.14
C LEU A 160 -0.08 0.14 4.75
N GLY A 161 0.84 -0.83 4.67
CA GLY A 161 1.29 -1.43 3.42
C GLY A 161 0.25 -2.33 2.74
N GLN A 162 -0.70 -2.88 3.49
CA GLN A 162 -1.72 -3.83 3.01
C GLN A 162 -3.09 -3.19 2.76
N THR A 163 -3.20 -1.86 2.73
CA THR A 163 -4.46 -1.09 2.66
C THR A 163 -5.42 -1.29 3.85
N CYS A 164 -4.92 -1.80 4.98
CA CYS A 164 -5.64 -1.90 6.26
C CYS A 164 -5.34 -0.68 7.16
N PHE A 165 -5.64 0.52 6.65
CA PHE A 165 -5.26 1.78 7.31
C PHE A 165 -5.77 1.92 8.75
N TYR A 166 -6.95 1.39 9.05
CA TYR A 166 -7.56 1.53 10.36
C TYR A 166 -6.88 0.69 11.44
N ASP A 167 -6.58 -0.58 11.16
CA ASP A 167 -5.83 -1.43 12.09
C ASP A 167 -4.45 -0.84 12.35
N GLY A 168 -3.83 -0.29 11.30
CA GLY A 168 -2.57 0.43 11.41
C GLY A 168 -2.65 1.64 12.35
N ILE A 169 -3.66 2.49 12.19
CA ILE A 169 -3.90 3.63 13.08
C ILE A 169 -4.17 3.18 14.52
N LYS A 170 -4.97 2.12 14.72
CA LYS A 170 -5.29 1.59 16.06
C LYS A 170 -4.05 1.10 16.80
N HIS A 171 -3.14 0.40 16.11
CA HIS A 171 -1.86 0.01 16.70
C HIS A 171 -1.02 1.23 17.10
N LEU A 172 -1.03 2.28 16.29
CA LEU A 172 -0.30 3.53 16.59
C LEU A 172 -0.97 4.37 17.69
N GLU A 173 -2.29 4.32 17.84
CA GLU A 173 -3.01 4.91 18.97
C GLU A 173 -2.68 4.18 20.28
N ASN A 174 -2.57 2.85 20.23
CA ASN A 174 -2.08 2.06 21.36
C ASN A 174 -0.62 2.38 21.68
N HIS A 175 0.22 2.61 20.67
CA HIS A 175 1.61 3.05 20.85
C HIS A 175 1.66 4.42 21.56
N LEU A 176 0.80 5.37 21.14
CA LEU A 176 0.66 6.66 21.81
C LEU A 176 0.21 6.50 23.26
N LYS A 177 -0.83 5.69 23.51
CA LYS A 177 -1.36 5.45 24.86
C LYS A 177 -0.31 4.83 25.79
N LEU A 178 0.41 3.81 25.32
CA LEU A 178 1.46 3.15 26.09
C LEU A 178 2.60 4.12 26.43
N SER A 179 3.06 4.90 25.44
CA SER A 179 4.14 5.87 25.66
C SER A 179 3.73 7.02 26.58
N MET A 180 2.51 7.57 26.45
CA MET A 180 2.00 8.61 27.34
C MET A 180 1.86 8.12 28.77
N ASN A 181 1.29 6.93 28.99
CA ASN A 181 1.09 6.37 30.32
C ASN A 181 2.40 6.03 31.02
N THR A 182 3.43 5.66 30.26
CA THR A 182 4.73 5.25 30.82
C THR A 182 5.63 6.44 31.10
N PHE A 183 5.74 7.37 30.16
CA PHE A 183 6.78 8.40 30.18
C PHE A 183 6.24 9.83 30.34
N GLY A 184 4.93 10.02 30.31
CA GLY A 184 4.29 11.33 30.36
C GLY A 184 4.20 12.04 29.00
N PRO A 185 3.40 13.13 28.92
CA PRO A 185 2.98 13.74 27.66
C PRO A 185 4.09 14.51 26.92
N THR A 186 5.13 14.94 27.63
CA THR A 186 6.26 15.69 27.05
C THR A 186 7.40 14.78 26.59
N HIS A 187 7.29 13.46 26.75
CA HIS A 187 8.39 12.56 26.43
C HIS A 187 8.59 12.35 24.92
N ARG A 188 9.83 12.16 24.49
CA ARG A 188 10.22 11.95 23.07
C ARG A 188 9.53 10.75 22.38
N LEU A 189 9.16 9.70 23.12
CA LEU A 189 8.43 8.57 22.52
C LEU A 189 6.98 8.94 22.19
N VAL A 190 6.40 9.90 22.91
CA VAL A 190 5.08 10.46 22.61
C VAL A 190 5.14 11.27 21.32
N SER A 191 6.17 12.08 21.10
CA SER A 191 6.35 12.79 19.83
C SER A 191 6.52 11.84 18.65
N ILE A 192 7.30 10.75 18.79
CA ILE A 192 7.38 9.70 17.76
C ILE A 192 6.01 9.11 17.45
N SER A 193 5.21 8.82 18.48
CA SER A 193 3.84 8.30 18.32
C SER A 193 2.97 9.25 17.50
N TYR A 194 3.02 10.55 17.82
CA TYR A 194 2.30 11.57 17.07
C TYR A 194 2.80 11.69 15.62
N ASN A 195 4.10 11.63 15.37
CA ASN A 195 4.65 11.62 14.00
C ASN A 195 4.20 10.39 13.19
N LEU A 196 4.18 9.20 13.82
CA LEU A 196 3.71 7.97 13.19
C LEU A 196 2.21 8.06 12.84
N LEU A 197 1.39 8.55 13.76
CA LEU A 197 -0.04 8.82 13.51
C LEU A 197 -0.22 9.85 12.40
N GLY A 198 0.55 10.94 12.41
CA GLY A 198 0.53 11.95 11.36
C GLY A 198 0.83 11.35 9.98
N THR A 199 1.83 10.47 9.91
CA THR A 199 2.19 9.73 8.69
C THR A 199 1.08 8.80 8.24
N ALA A 200 0.47 8.06 9.16
CA ALA A 200 -0.66 7.16 8.87
C ALA A 200 -1.87 7.93 8.32
N TYR A 201 -2.26 9.04 8.97
CA TYR A 201 -3.36 9.90 8.52
C TYR A 201 -3.05 10.60 7.19
N SER A 202 -1.80 10.99 6.95
CA SER A 202 -1.35 11.55 5.66
C SER A 202 -1.48 10.51 4.53
N GLY A 203 -1.04 9.27 4.77
CA GLY A 203 -1.22 8.15 3.83
C GLY A 203 -2.69 7.83 3.54
N ASN A 204 -3.57 8.01 4.52
CA ASN A 204 -5.02 7.88 4.37
C ASN A 204 -5.71 9.16 3.82
N ARG A 205 -4.94 10.12 3.29
CA ARG A 205 -5.42 11.40 2.74
C ARG A 205 -6.22 12.29 3.70
N GLN A 206 -6.14 12.04 5.01
CA GLN A 206 -6.76 12.85 6.06
C GLN A 206 -5.79 13.95 6.54
N TYR A 207 -5.43 14.87 5.64
CA TYR A 207 -4.34 15.82 5.85
C TYR A 207 -4.55 16.77 7.05
N ASN A 208 -5.79 17.14 7.38
CA ASN A 208 -6.08 17.98 8.56
C ASN A 208 -5.67 17.29 9.87
N LYS A 209 -5.98 15.99 10.01
CA LYS A 209 -5.57 15.21 11.18
C LYS A 209 -4.07 15.00 11.20
N ALA A 210 -3.48 14.72 10.02
CA ALA A 210 -2.04 14.56 9.89
C ALA A 210 -1.28 15.79 10.39
N ILE A 211 -1.69 16.99 9.94
CA ILE A 211 -1.11 18.27 10.36
C ILE A 211 -1.21 18.44 11.87
N LYS A 212 -2.39 18.22 12.47
CA LYS A 212 -2.58 18.34 13.93
C LYS A 212 -1.60 17.45 14.70
N PHE A 213 -1.44 16.19 14.29
CA PHE A 213 -0.51 15.27 14.94
C PHE A 213 0.96 15.66 14.72
N TYR A 214 1.33 16.12 13.53
CA TYR A 214 2.68 16.63 13.29
C TYR A 214 2.99 17.88 14.11
N GLU A 215 2.04 18.80 14.27
CA GLU A 215 2.18 19.99 15.13
C GLU A 215 2.36 19.63 16.61
N GLN A 216 1.60 18.65 17.11
CA GLN A 216 1.76 18.11 18.47
C GLN A 216 3.14 17.48 18.65
N SER A 217 3.59 16.66 17.70
CA SER A 217 4.93 16.09 17.71
C SER A 217 6.01 17.18 17.69
N LEU A 218 5.85 18.19 16.83
CA LEU A 218 6.82 19.27 16.66
C LEU A 218 6.94 20.10 17.93
N LYS A 219 5.83 20.43 18.58
CA LYS A 219 5.82 21.14 19.86
C LYS A 219 6.69 20.43 20.89
N ILE A 220 6.45 19.14 21.12
CA ILE A 220 7.22 18.34 22.08
C ILE A 220 8.71 18.30 21.71
N VAL A 221 9.04 18.21 20.42
CA VAL A 221 10.44 18.16 19.96
C VAL A 221 11.14 19.50 20.16
N LEU A 222 10.47 20.62 19.87
CA LEU A 222 11.04 21.95 20.08
C LEU A 222 11.24 22.25 21.58
N ASP A 223 10.28 21.87 22.42
CA ASP A 223 10.33 22.09 23.87
C ASP A 223 11.50 21.30 24.52
N ASN A 224 11.81 20.10 24.02
CA ASN A 224 12.87 19.25 24.60
C ASN A 224 14.27 19.44 23.98
N PHE A 225 14.36 19.73 22.67
CA PHE A 225 15.63 19.68 21.92
C PHE A 225 16.02 20.99 21.26
N GLY A 226 15.17 22.02 21.33
CA GLY A 226 15.34 23.27 20.60
C GLY A 226 15.12 23.14 19.09
N THR A 227 15.43 24.21 18.36
CA THR A 227 15.13 24.32 16.92
C THR A 227 16.03 23.49 16.02
N ASN A 228 17.25 23.16 16.47
CA ASN A 228 18.32 22.63 15.62
C ASN A 228 18.53 21.12 15.83
N CYS A 229 17.51 20.31 15.54
CA CYS A 229 17.64 18.86 15.50
C CYS A 229 17.05 18.26 14.22
N ASP A 230 17.64 17.16 13.73
CA ASP A 230 17.19 16.48 12.49
C ASP A 230 15.72 16.05 12.57
N PHE A 231 15.25 15.68 13.76
CA PHE A 231 13.86 15.26 13.93
C PHE A 231 12.87 16.43 13.76
N ALA A 232 13.21 17.64 14.22
CA ALA A 232 12.42 18.84 13.94
C ALA A 232 12.40 19.13 12.43
N ALA A 233 13.54 19.00 11.74
CA ALA A 233 13.61 19.17 10.30
C ALA A 233 12.73 18.16 9.54
N GLN A 234 12.69 16.90 10.00
CA GLN A 234 11.80 15.87 9.44
C GLN A 234 10.32 16.20 9.66
N LEU A 235 9.95 16.71 10.84
CA LEU A 235 8.57 17.11 11.14
C LEU A 235 8.12 18.30 10.29
N TYR A 236 8.97 19.31 10.12
CA TYR A 236 8.70 20.40 9.19
C TYR A 236 8.55 19.91 7.75
N GLN A 237 9.36 18.94 7.31
CA GLN A 237 9.20 18.32 5.98
C GLN A 237 7.85 17.60 5.84
N ASN A 238 7.43 16.85 6.88
CA ASN A 238 6.16 16.14 6.89
C ASN A 238 4.96 17.10 6.88
N LEU A 239 5.03 18.19 7.65
CA LEU A 239 4.07 19.29 7.61
C LEU A 239 3.99 19.95 6.23
N GLY A 240 5.15 20.26 5.63
CA GLY A 240 5.24 20.84 4.29
C GLY A 240 4.55 19.97 3.25
N ASN A 241 4.82 18.67 3.24
CA ASN A 241 4.16 17.71 2.34
C ASN A 241 2.63 17.64 2.56
N ALA A 242 2.18 17.71 3.82
CA ALA A 242 0.75 17.68 4.15
C ALA A 242 0.03 18.98 3.75
N TYR A 243 0.66 20.15 3.95
CA TYR A 243 0.16 21.44 3.48
C TYR A 243 0.14 21.53 1.95
N GLU A 244 1.16 21.01 1.28
CA GLU A 244 1.20 20.88 -0.18
C GLU A 244 0.04 20.04 -0.70
N SER A 245 -0.24 18.89 -0.06
CA SER A 245 -1.35 18.01 -0.43
C SER A 245 -2.73 18.64 -0.25
N LYS A 246 -2.82 19.70 0.57
CA LYS A 246 -4.01 20.56 0.73
C LYS A 246 -4.02 21.79 -0.20
N SER A 247 -3.01 21.95 -1.05
CA SER A 247 -2.79 23.15 -1.87
C SER A 247 -2.55 24.44 -1.05
N ALA A 248 -2.16 24.32 0.22
CA ALA A 248 -1.78 25.45 1.07
C ALA A 248 -0.29 25.77 0.87
N PHE A 249 0.07 26.26 -0.33
CA PHE A 249 1.45 26.33 -0.79
C PHE A 249 2.34 27.26 0.03
N ASP A 250 1.84 28.40 0.53
CA ASP A 250 2.65 29.34 1.31
C ASP A 250 3.14 28.71 2.63
N LYS A 251 2.24 28.01 3.34
CA LYS A 251 2.59 27.24 4.54
C LYS A 251 3.52 26.08 4.23
N ALA A 252 3.36 25.44 3.07
CA ALA A 252 4.24 24.36 2.65
C ALA A 252 5.67 24.86 2.41
N ILE A 253 5.82 26.01 1.73
CA ILE A 253 7.11 26.66 1.49
C ILE A 253 7.77 27.02 2.82
N GLU A 254 7.06 27.70 3.72
CA GLU A 254 7.56 28.07 5.05
C GLU A 254 8.10 26.85 5.81
N CYS A 255 7.35 25.74 5.81
CA CYS A 255 7.76 24.50 6.45
C CYS A 255 9.01 23.90 5.80
N HIS A 256 9.09 23.85 4.46
CA HIS A 256 10.25 23.31 3.77
C HIS A 256 11.49 24.19 3.92
N GLU A 257 11.36 25.51 3.99
CA GLU A 257 12.45 26.45 4.26
C GLU A 257 13.00 26.26 5.69
N LYS A 258 12.13 26.16 6.69
CA LYS A 258 12.54 25.82 8.07
C LYS A 258 13.27 24.49 8.14
N SER A 259 12.73 23.44 7.50
CA SER A 259 13.38 22.13 7.39
C SER A 259 14.76 22.23 6.72
N MET A 260 14.87 23.00 5.64
CA MET A 260 16.10 23.19 4.90
C MET A 260 17.17 23.92 5.72
N LYS A 261 16.80 25.00 6.43
CA LYS A 261 17.72 25.75 7.28
C LYS A 261 18.36 24.85 8.33
N ILE A 262 17.55 24.07 9.04
CA ILE A 262 18.04 23.13 10.07
C ILE A 262 18.98 22.09 9.45
N LYS A 263 18.63 21.52 8.29
CA LYS A 263 19.46 20.51 7.60
C LYS A 263 20.79 21.08 7.10
N LEU A 264 20.81 22.33 6.63
CA LEU A 264 22.04 23.02 6.23
C LEU A 264 22.96 23.24 7.42
N GLU A 265 22.42 23.69 8.55
CA GLU A 265 23.17 23.89 9.79
C GLU A 265 23.68 22.56 10.38
N THR A 266 22.91 21.47 10.25
CA THR A 266 23.25 20.16 10.85
C THR A 266 24.19 19.33 9.99
N PHE A 267 24.01 19.31 8.67
CA PHE A 267 24.71 18.39 7.76
C PHE A 267 25.60 19.09 6.72
N GLY A 268 25.58 20.42 6.66
CA GLY A 268 26.26 21.19 5.63
C GLY A 268 25.53 21.17 4.28
N SER A 269 26.10 21.85 3.30
CA SER A 269 25.47 22.10 1.98
C SER A 269 25.41 20.87 1.08
N ASN A 270 26.34 19.92 1.23
CA ASN A 270 26.45 18.74 0.34
C ASN A 270 25.94 17.45 1.00
N HIS A 271 24.69 17.48 1.48
CA HIS A 271 24.06 16.32 2.11
C HIS A 271 22.73 15.94 1.44
N ALA A 272 22.42 14.65 1.40
CA ALA A 272 21.26 14.12 0.69
C ALA A 272 19.93 14.69 1.21
N SER A 273 19.84 14.96 2.52
CA SER A 273 18.64 15.55 3.14
C SER A 273 18.37 17.00 2.68
N VAL A 274 19.42 17.78 2.40
CA VAL A 274 19.31 19.14 1.85
C VAL A 274 18.78 19.09 0.42
N ALA A 275 19.26 18.15 -0.40
CA ALA A 275 18.75 17.94 -1.75
C ALA A 275 17.27 17.52 -1.80
N VAL A 276 16.77 16.83 -0.76
CA VAL A 276 15.33 16.53 -0.62
C VAL A 276 14.53 17.81 -0.40
N SER A 277 15.01 18.74 0.42
CA SER A 277 14.32 20.03 0.64
C SER A 277 14.24 20.86 -0.64
N TYR A 278 15.34 20.99 -1.39
CA TYR A 278 15.33 21.67 -2.69
C TYR A 278 14.38 21.01 -3.70
N TYR A 279 14.38 19.68 -3.79
CA TYR A 279 13.47 18.94 -4.67
C TYR A 279 11.99 19.20 -4.33
N ASN A 280 11.64 19.26 -3.05
CA ASN A 280 10.27 19.53 -2.61
C ASN A 280 9.86 20.98 -2.93
N LEU A 281 10.73 21.97 -2.66
CA LEU A 281 10.49 23.36 -3.02
C LEU A 281 10.31 23.53 -4.54
N GLY A 282 11.15 22.89 -5.36
CA GLY A 282 11.01 22.86 -6.81
C GLY A 282 9.65 22.34 -7.26
N GLY A 283 9.18 21.24 -6.66
CA GLY A 283 7.85 20.67 -6.91
C GLY A 283 6.69 21.59 -6.52
N ILE A 284 6.82 22.37 -5.43
CA ILE A 284 5.78 23.32 -5.01
C ILE A 284 5.69 24.50 -5.99
N TYR A 285 6.82 25.11 -6.33
CA TYR A 285 6.85 26.22 -7.30
C TYR A 285 6.36 25.79 -8.69
N PHE A 286 6.64 24.55 -9.10
CA PHE A 286 6.09 23.97 -10.33
C PHE A 286 4.56 23.97 -10.32
N ARG A 287 3.92 23.56 -9.21
CA ARG A 287 2.46 23.53 -9.08
C ARG A 287 1.84 24.92 -9.07
N GLN A 288 2.54 25.92 -8.54
CA GLN A 288 2.16 27.33 -8.61
C GLN A 288 2.43 27.98 -9.98
N ARG A 289 3.03 27.25 -10.93
CA ARG A 289 3.48 27.73 -12.26
C ARG A 289 4.62 28.76 -12.24
N TYR A 290 5.36 28.86 -11.13
CA TYR A 290 6.60 29.65 -11.06
C TYR A 290 7.78 28.81 -11.57
N PHE A 291 7.80 28.56 -12.89
CA PHE A 291 8.74 27.62 -13.51
C PHE A 291 10.21 28.01 -13.36
N ASP A 292 10.54 29.31 -13.33
CA ASP A 292 11.94 29.76 -13.15
C ASP A 292 12.50 29.40 -11.77
N LYS A 293 11.74 29.66 -10.70
CA LYS A 293 12.10 29.24 -9.34
C LYS A 293 12.15 27.72 -9.22
N ALA A 294 11.20 27.02 -9.84
CA ALA A 294 11.18 25.56 -9.82
C ALA A 294 12.46 24.96 -10.47
N ILE A 295 12.87 25.48 -11.63
CA ILE A 295 14.11 25.08 -12.32
C ILE A 295 15.34 25.40 -11.46
N GLU A 296 15.40 26.56 -10.82
CA GLU A 296 16.51 26.94 -9.93
C GLU A 296 16.69 25.91 -8.81
N TYR A 297 15.61 25.56 -8.11
CA TYR A 297 15.65 24.61 -7.01
C TYR A 297 15.92 23.18 -7.47
N ASP A 298 15.31 22.73 -8.56
CA ASP A 298 15.58 21.40 -9.11
C ASP A 298 17.05 21.29 -9.59
N LYS A 299 17.66 22.35 -10.16
CA LYS A 299 19.09 22.36 -10.49
C LYS A 299 19.97 22.21 -9.26
N LYS A 300 19.70 22.95 -8.17
CA LYS A 300 20.42 22.80 -6.89
C LYS A 300 20.32 21.37 -6.35
N ALA A 301 19.11 20.79 -6.38
CA ALA A 301 18.89 19.40 -5.97
C ALA A 301 19.64 18.39 -6.85
N LEU A 302 19.71 18.62 -8.17
CA LEU A 302 20.41 17.75 -9.12
C LEU A 302 21.91 17.73 -8.85
N THR A 303 22.52 18.90 -8.64
CA THR A 303 23.97 19.03 -8.39
C THR A 303 24.39 18.21 -7.17
N ILE A 304 23.70 18.40 -6.04
CA ILE A 304 24.01 17.68 -4.79
C ILE A 304 23.79 16.17 -4.99
N ARG A 305 22.67 15.75 -5.61
CA ARG A 305 22.38 14.32 -5.81
C ARG A 305 23.36 13.63 -6.74
N LYS A 306 23.84 14.29 -7.80
CA LYS A 306 24.87 13.74 -8.69
C LYS A 306 26.21 13.60 -7.98
N GLN A 307 26.58 14.55 -7.12
CA GLN A 307 27.81 14.46 -6.32
C GLN A 307 27.78 13.29 -5.33
N ILE A 308 26.66 13.08 -4.64
CA ILE A 308 26.56 12.04 -3.61
C ILE A 308 26.32 10.64 -4.20
N PHE A 309 25.45 10.53 -5.20
CA PHE A 309 24.95 9.23 -5.68
C PHE A 309 25.38 8.88 -7.11
N GLY A 310 26.15 9.74 -7.77
CA GLY A 310 26.47 9.60 -9.19
C GLY A 310 25.24 9.71 -10.09
N ASN A 311 25.36 9.25 -11.34
CA ASN A 311 24.28 9.34 -12.33
C ASN A 311 23.26 8.19 -12.26
N THR A 312 23.46 7.17 -11.44
CA THR A 312 22.68 5.92 -11.48
C THR A 312 21.71 5.78 -10.31
N SER A 313 21.27 6.88 -9.69
CA SER A 313 20.31 6.85 -8.58
C SER A 313 18.93 7.33 -9.00
N LYS A 314 17.87 6.63 -8.56
CA LYS A 314 16.46 7.01 -8.82
C LYS A 314 16.19 8.48 -8.49
N CYS A 315 16.79 8.98 -7.42
CA CYS A 315 16.66 10.36 -6.97
C CYS A 315 17.16 11.38 -8.01
N VAL A 316 18.19 11.04 -8.80
CA VAL A 316 18.69 11.85 -9.91
C VAL A 316 17.69 11.82 -11.06
N GLY A 317 17.16 10.65 -11.40
CA GLY A 317 16.13 10.49 -12.44
C GLY A 317 14.86 11.31 -12.15
N ASN A 318 14.41 11.32 -10.88
CA ASN A 318 13.26 12.11 -10.43
C ASN A 318 13.46 13.62 -10.64
N VAL A 319 14.67 14.15 -10.40
CA VAL A 319 14.96 15.57 -10.59
C VAL A 319 15.07 15.89 -12.09
N CYS A 320 15.73 15.05 -12.88
CA CYS A 320 15.77 15.20 -14.34
C CYS A 320 14.36 15.20 -14.94
N TRP A 321 13.45 14.35 -14.43
CA TRP A 321 12.05 14.36 -14.85
C TRP A 321 11.35 15.71 -14.57
N ASN A 322 11.53 16.26 -13.36
CA ASN A 322 10.94 17.56 -13.01
C ASN A 322 11.50 18.68 -13.89
N LEU A 323 12.82 18.70 -14.14
CA LEU A 323 13.44 19.67 -15.04
C LEU A 323 12.88 19.55 -16.46
N GLY A 324 12.75 18.33 -16.99
CA GLY A 324 12.13 18.08 -18.29
C GLY A 324 10.71 18.64 -18.37
N ALA A 325 9.89 18.39 -17.34
CA ALA A 325 8.52 18.91 -17.27
C ALA A 325 8.45 20.44 -17.17
N ASN A 326 9.34 21.07 -16.38
CA ASN A 326 9.45 22.52 -16.28
C ASN A 326 9.84 23.16 -17.64
N PHE A 327 10.89 22.65 -18.29
CA PHE A 327 11.34 23.16 -19.59
C PHE A 327 10.29 22.95 -20.69
N GLN A 328 9.54 21.84 -20.66
CA GLN A 328 8.45 21.57 -21.60
C GLN A 328 7.34 22.62 -21.47
N LEU A 329 6.91 22.95 -20.25
CA LEU A 329 5.87 23.95 -20.01
C LEU A 329 6.32 25.39 -20.33
N LYS A 330 7.63 25.68 -20.23
CA LYS A 330 8.21 26.94 -20.71
C LYS A 330 8.37 27.03 -22.23
N GLY A 331 8.15 25.93 -22.96
CA GLY A 331 8.30 25.88 -24.43
C GLY A 331 9.70 25.51 -24.93
N TYR A 332 10.66 25.24 -24.06
CA TYR A 332 12.01 24.81 -24.44
C TYR A 332 12.05 23.29 -24.73
N LYS A 333 11.45 22.88 -25.84
CA LYS A 333 11.22 21.46 -26.20
C LYS A 333 12.52 20.63 -26.26
N ARG A 334 13.59 21.17 -26.85
CA ARG A 334 14.89 20.46 -26.97
C ARG A 334 15.50 20.15 -25.62
N THR A 335 15.63 21.17 -24.76
CA THR A 335 16.14 21.03 -23.40
C THR A 335 15.25 20.11 -22.56
N ALA A 336 13.93 20.18 -22.74
CA ALA A 336 13.01 19.26 -22.07
C ALA A 336 13.26 17.80 -22.47
N CYS A 337 13.46 17.53 -23.76
CA CYS A 337 13.78 16.21 -24.29
C CYS A 337 15.07 15.66 -23.70
N GLU A 338 16.15 16.46 -23.64
CA GLU A 338 17.44 16.07 -23.06
C GLU A 338 17.30 15.64 -21.58
N TYR A 339 16.52 16.39 -20.79
CA TYR A 339 16.28 16.03 -19.39
C TYR A 339 15.38 14.80 -19.24
N PHE A 340 14.39 14.62 -20.12
CA PHE A 340 13.60 13.38 -20.13
C PHE A 340 14.43 12.16 -20.56
N GLU A 341 15.39 12.31 -21.48
CA GLU A 341 16.34 11.27 -21.86
C GLU A 341 17.26 10.91 -20.70
N GLN A 342 17.81 11.89 -19.99
CA GLN A 342 18.54 11.63 -18.75
C GLN A 342 17.68 10.91 -17.72
N ALA A 343 16.44 11.35 -17.49
CA ALA A 343 15.52 10.66 -16.58
C ALA A 343 15.25 9.22 -17.04
N TRP A 344 15.04 9.01 -18.34
CA TRP A 344 14.83 7.70 -18.95
C TRP A 344 16.03 6.79 -18.73
N MET A 345 17.26 7.22 -19.03
CA MET A 345 18.47 6.42 -18.82
C MET A 345 18.59 5.99 -17.36
N VAL A 346 18.42 6.93 -16.42
CA VAL A 346 18.49 6.63 -15.00
C VAL A 346 17.38 5.68 -14.57
N TYR A 347 16.14 5.89 -15.00
CA TYR A 347 15.03 4.98 -14.66
C TYR A 347 15.18 3.60 -15.29
N SER A 348 15.79 3.49 -16.47
CA SER A 348 16.04 2.20 -17.12
C SER A 348 17.03 1.36 -16.34
N VAL A 349 18.08 2.00 -15.82
CA VAL A 349 19.09 1.35 -14.97
C VAL A 349 18.54 1.06 -13.57
N THR A 350 17.81 1.98 -12.96
CA THR A 350 17.43 1.89 -11.53
C THR A 350 16.10 1.21 -11.26
N LEU A 351 15.13 1.40 -12.14
CA LEU A 351 13.76 0.89 -11.98
C LEU A 351 13.45 -0.21 -13.02
N GLY A 352 14.37 -0.42 -13.95
CA GLY A 352 14.15 -1.24 -15.13
C GLY A 352 13.42 -0.48 -16.23
N ASP A 353 13.60 -0.98 -17.45
CA ASP A 353 13.15 -0.40 -18.72
C ASP A 353 11.62 -0.21 -18.88
N TRP A 354 10.89 -0.70 -17.89
CA TRP A 354 9.47 -1.02 -17.90
C TRP A 354 8.71 -0.45 -16.72
N ASN A 355 9.41 0.16 -15.77
CA ASN A 355 8.75 0.88 -14.69
C ASN A 355 7.87 2.00 -15.29
N GLU A 356 6.77 2.30 -14.62
CA GLU A 356 5.85 3.36 -15.06
C GLU A 356 6.60 4.68 -15.32
N SER A 357 7.54 5.06 -14.46
CA SER A 357 8.38 6.25 -14.63
C SER A 357 9.26 6.17 -15.88
N THR A 358 9.85 5.01 -16.17
CA THR A 358 10.66 4.77 -17.38
C THR A 358 9.83 4.85 -18.66
N LEU A 359 8.66 4.21 -18.66
CA LEU A 359 7.71 4.25 -19.77
C LEU A 359 7.14 5.65 -19.99
N ARG A 360 6.87 6.38 -18.90
CA ARG A 360 6.40 7.76 -18.95
C ARG A 360 7.46 8.69 -19.55
N ALA A 361 8.74 8.50 -19.22
CA ALA A 361 9.86 9.20 -19.85
C ALA A 361 9.97 8.89 -21.34
N LYS A 362 9.97 7.61 -21.73
CA LYS A 362 9.93 7.20 -23.15
C LYS A 362 8.76 7.82 -23.90
N LYS A 363 7.57 7.86 -23.31
CA LYS A 363 6.37 8.44 -23.93
C LYS A 363 6.51 9.95 -24.11
N GLN A 364 7.06 10.69 -23.14
CA GLN A 364 7.28 12.13 -23.29
C GLN A 364 8.33 12.44 -24.35
N ILE A 365 9.43 11.68 -24.39
CA ILE A 365 10.44 11.78 -25.44
C ILE A 365 9.80 11.52 -26.80
N LYS A 366 9.01 10.44 -26.92
CA LYS A 366 8.30 10.10 -28.16
C LYS A 366 7.33 11.20 -28.57
N ALA A 367 6.52 11.74 -27.67
CA ALA A 367 5.58 12.82 -27.97
C ALA A 367 6.30 14.09 -28.44
N LEU A 368 7.42 14.45 -27.80
CA LEU A 368 8.25 15.59 -28.20
C LEU A 368 8.96 15.37 -29.54
N LYS A 369 9.23 14.13 -29.94
CA LYS A 369 9.83 13.74 -31.23
C LYS A 369 8.79 13.43 -32.33
N GLU A 370 7.58 13.02 -31.98
CA GLU A 370 6.46 12.73 -32.91
C GLU A 370 5.72 14.00 -33.33
N GLU A 371 5.79 15.08 -32.55
CA GLU A 371 5.41 16.42 -33.05
C GLU A 371 6.23 16.83 -34.30
N ASP A 372 7.40 16.20 -34.53
CA ASP A 372 8.22 16.37 -35.73
C ASP A 372 7.94 15.32 -36.85
N THR A 373 7.14 14.27 -36.61
CA THR A 373 6.99 13.16 -37.58
C THR A 373 5.57 12.57 -37.63
N LYS A 374 4.77 12.98 -38.63
CA LYS A 374 3.52 12.31 -39.05
C LYS A 374 3.79 11.38 -40.25
N GLN A 375 3.44 10.08 -40.16
CA GLN A 375 2.64 9.27 -41.14
C GLN A 375 2.78 7.71 -40.97
N LEU A 376 1.62 7.04 -40.74
CA LEU A 376 1.11 5.69 -41.17
C LEU A 376 1.91 4.36 -40.92
N PRO A 377 1.32 3.12 -41.09
CA PRO A 377 -0.04 2.61 -40.81
C PRO A 377 -0.14 1.17 -40.20
N THR A 378 -1.39 0.70 -40.07
CA THR A 378 -1.99 -0.52 -39.48
C THR A 378 -1.87 -1.82 -40.31
N ILE A 379 -1.88 -3.02 -39.68
CA ILE A 379 -1.89 -4.35 -40.33
C ILE A 379 -3.18 -5.17 -40.04
N LYS A 380 -3.66 -5.94 -41.03
CA LYS A 380 -4.88 -6.77 -41.09
C LYS A 380 -4.76 -8.16 -40.41
N ARG A 381 -5.95 -8.75 -40.15
CA ARG A 381 -6.28 -10.00 -39.42
C ARG A 381 -6.26 -11.27 -40.30
N VAL A 382 -5.91 -12.42 -39.70
CA VAL A 382 -6.27 -13.78 -40.15
C VAL A 382 -6.78 -14.62 -38.96
N ASP A 383 -7.86 -15.39 -39.19
CA ASP A 383 -8.55 -16.26 -38.22
C ASP A 383 -7.89 -17.65 -38.14
N MET A 384 -7.74 -18.21 -36.94
CA MET A 384 -7.58 -19.65 -36.68
C MET A 384 -8.14 -19.97 -35.29
N VAL A 385 -8.75 -21.17 -35.17
CA VAL A 385 -9.48 -21.69 -34.00
C VAL A 385 -8.57 -22.66 -33.22
N ALA A 386 -8.70 -22.72 -31.89
CA ALA A 386 -7.92 -23.64 -31.05
C ALA A 386 -8.29 -25.12 -31.30
N SER A 387 -7.30 -26.01 -31.20
CA SER A 387 -7.46 -27.45 -31.44
C SER A 387 -8.37 -28.13 -30.40
N SER A 388 -8.83 -29.35 -30.67
CA SER A 388 -9.61 -30.16 -29.72
C SER A 388 -8.78 -30.62 -28.51
N GLU A 389 -7.47 -30.81 -28.68
CA GLU A 389 -6.56 -31.20 -27.59
C GLU A 389 -6.34 -30.06 -26.57
N ASP A 390 -6.26 -28.80 -27.04
CA ASP A 390 -6.16 -27.63 -26.17
C ASP A 390 -7.39 -27.47 -25.26
N ARG A 391 -8.57 -27.86 -25.75
CA ARG A 391 -9.82 -27.82 -24.97
C ARG A 391 -9.89 -28.88 -23.87
N ASN A 392 -9.28 -30.06 -24.08
CA ASN A 392 -9.28 -31.13 -23.10
C ASN A 392 -8.26 -30.91 -21.97
N ARG A 393 -7.11 -30.27 -22.24
CA ARG A 393 -6.10 -29.94 -21.22
C ARG A 393 -6.57 -28.93 -20.16
N ILE A 394 -7.58 -28.11 -20.49
CA ILE A 394 -8.15 -27.09 -19.59
C ILE A 394 -8.91 -27.71 -18.40
N LYS A 395 -9.37 -28.96 -18.49
CA LYS A 395 -10.14 -29.65 -17.43
C LYS A 395 -9.33 -29.98 -16.17
N HIS A 396 -8.00 -29.98 -16.23
CA HIS A 396 -7.12 -30.32 -15.10
C HIS A 396 -6.50 -29.11 -14.39
N LEU A 397 -6.92 -27.88 -14.74
CA LEU A 397 -6.34 -26.66 -14.19
C LEU A 397 -7.03 -26.24 -12.88
N ASN A 398 -6.25 -26.01 -11.83
CA ASN A 398 -6.73 -25.58 -10.51
C ASN A 398 -7.07 -24.08 -10.46
N PHE A 399 -7.98 -23.63 -11.33
CA PHE A 399 -8.45 -22.23 -11.35
C PHE A 399 -9.10 -21.80 -10.03
N LYS A 400 -9.54 -22.76 -9.20
CA LYS A 400 -10.21 -22.56 -7.91
C LYS A 400 -9.41 -21.69 -6.93
N LYS A 401 -8.08 -21.80 -6.93
CA LYS A 401 -7.25 -21.10 -5.93
C LYS A 401 -7.00 -19.63 -6.27
N HIS A 402 -6.70 -19.34 -7.53
CA HIS A 402 -6.17 -18.03 -7.89
C HIS A 402 -7.10 -17.16 -8.74
N TRP A 403 -8.16 -17.68 -9.37
CA TRP A 403 -8.96 -16.95 -10.37
C TRP A 403 -9.81 -15.79 -9.81
N ASN A 404 -9.12 -14.72 -9.43
CA ASN A 404 -9.68 -13.47 -8.91
C ASN A 404 -9.15 -12.27 -9.72
N VAL A 405 -9.68 -11.07 -9.46
CA VAL A 405 -9.32 -9.85 -10.20
C VAL A 405 -7.82 -9.55 -10.16
N ARG A 406 -7.14 -9.78 -9.02
CA ARG A 406 -5.71 -9.48 -8.87
C ARG A 406 -4.84 -10.46 -9.64
N TRP A 407 -5.19 -11.75 -9.62
CA TRP A 407 -4.54 -12.77 -10.43
C TRP A 407 -4.64 -12.48 -11.93
N LYS A 408 -5.84 -12.07 -12.39
CA LYS A 408 -6.06 -11.69 -13.81
C LYS A 408 -5.16 -10.54 -14.22
N ILE A 409 -5.07 -9.47 -13.41
CA ILE A 409 -4.21 -8.31 -13.67
C ILE A 409 -2.71 -8.70 -13.64
N ALA A 410 -2.30 -9.53 -12.68
CA ALA A 410 -0.91 -9.99 -12.58
C ALA A 410 -0.52 -10.80 -13.82
N ASN A 411 -1.37 -11.73 -14.26
CA ASN A 411 -1.12 -12.51 -15.48
C ASN A 411 -1.18 -11.65 -16.74
N GLU A 412 -2.13 -10.71 -16.86
CA GLU A 412 -2.16 -9.76 -17.97
C GLU A 412 -0.86 -8.93 -18.08
N SER A 413 -0.30 -8.53 -16.93
CA SER A 413 1.00 -7.85 -16.90
C SER A 413 2.15 -8.80 -17.27
N ALA A 414 2.11 -10.05 -16.83
CA ALA A 414 3.14 -11.04 -17.11
C ALA A 414 3.16 -11.44 -18.60
N THR A 415 2.01 -11.68 -19.21
CA THR A 415 1.92 -12.06 -20.63
C THR A 415 2.44 -10.96 -21.55
N LYS A 416 2.24 -9.67 -21.20
CA LYS A 416 2.88 -8.54 -21.89
C LYS A 416 4.42 -8.56 -21.76
N MET A 417 4.93 -8.99 -20.61
CA MET A 417 6.38 -9.14 -20.39
C MET A 417 6.94 -10.31 -21.20
N VAL A 418 6.24 -11.45 -21.23
CA VAL A 418 6.57 -12.62 -22.06
C VAL A 418 6.68 -12.20 -23.52
N GLU A 419 5.68 -11.49 -24.04
CA GLU A 419 5.66 -11.04 -25.43
C GLU A 419 6.82 -10.13 -25.82
N LYS A 420 7.20 -9.15 -24.97
CA LYS A 420 8.40 -8.38 -25.30
C LYS A 420 9.66 -9.22 -25.20
N MET A 421 9.77 -10.08 -24.18
CA MET A 421 10.98 -10.90 -24.02
C MET A 421 11.18 -11.80 -25.25
N ILE A 422 10.11 -12.41 -25.77
CA ILE A 422 10.14 -13.16 -27.03
C ILE A 422 10.54 -12.26 -28.20
N LYS A 423 9.86 -11.13 -28.42
CA LYS A 423 10.12 -10.23 -29.57
C LYS A 423 11.49 -9.57 -29.53
N GLY A 424 12.06 -9.39 -28.34
CA GLY A 424 13.39 -8.84 -28.13
C GLY A 424 14.51 -9.88 -28.18
N GLY A 425 14.21 -11.15 -28.47
CA GLY A 425 15.21 -12.23 -28.45
C GLY A 425 15.77 -12.53 -27.05
N GLY A 426 15.05 -12.14 -26.00
CA GLY A 426 15.44 -12.38 -24.62
C GLY A 426 15.25 -13.83 -24.19
N GLN A 427 15.81 -14.17 -23.02
CA GLN A 427 15.80 -15.52 -22.46
C GLN A 427 15.62 -15.50 -20.92
N GLY A 428 14.96 -16.52 -20.39
CA GLY A 428 14.82 -16.75 -18.95
C GLY A 428 13.39 -17.06 -18.52
N LEU A 429 13.07 -16.79 -17.25
CA LEU A 429 11.78 -17.10 -16.64
C LEU A 429 11.00 -15.84 -16.28
N ILE A 430 9.69 -15.87 -16.50
CA ILE A 430 8.72 -14.98 -15.86
C ILE A 430 7.83 -15.84 -14.97
N ILE A 431 7.58 -15.44 -13.73
CA ILE A 431 6.83 -16.22 -12.76
C ILE A 431 5.78 -15.33 -12.12
N VAL A 432 4.52 -15.74 -12.10
CA VAL A 432 3.44 -15.09 -11.36
C VAL A 432 3.04 -16.01 -10.22
N ALA A 433 3.44 -15.69 -8.99
CA ALA A 433 3.23 -16.57 -7.84
C ALA A 433 2.63 -15.84 -6.64
N SER A 434 1.79 -16.54 -5.88
CA SER A 434 1.27 -16.06 -4.60
C SER A 434 2.25 -16.35 -3.46
N ASN A 435 2.99 -17.46 -3.58
CA ASN A 435 4.05 -17.89 -2.68
C ASN A 435 5.07 -18.75 -3.45
N ILE A 436 6.31 -18.79 -2.95
CA ILE A 436 7.36 -19.69 -3.40
C ILE A 436 8.01 -20.26 -2.13
N SER A 437 7.66 -21.48 -1.72
CA SER A 437 8.09 -22.01 -0.42
C SER A 437 9.48 -22.62 -0.50
N GLN A 438 10.47 -21.81 -0.10
CA GLN A 438 11.76 -22.18 0.51
C GLN A 438 12.63 -20.95 0.87
N MET A 439 12.08 -19.72 0.83
CA MET A 439 12.86 -18.51 1.18
C MET A 439 13.20 -18.38 2.68
N ASN A 440 12.53 -19.07 3.60
CA ASN A 440 12.60 -18.72 5.02
C ASN A 440 13.46 -19.62 5.92
N ASP A 441 13.62 -20.93 5.66
CA ASP A 441 14.05 -21.82 6.77
C ASP A 441 15.41 -22.54 6.58
N LYS A 442 16.10 -22.47 5.43
CA LYS A 442 17.36 -23.25 5.24
C LYS A 442 18.55 -22.55 4.56
N ILE A 443 18.44 -21.30 4.10
CA ILE A 443 19.49 -20.69 3.25
C ILE A 443 20.60 -19.98 4.06
N ASN A 444 20.41 -19.74 5.36
CA ASN A 444 21.37 -18.94 6.14
C ASN A 444 22.66 -19.66 6.56
N GLU A 445 22.84 -20.96 6.28
CA GLU A 445 24.06 -21.66 6.75
C GLU A 445 25.16 -21.85 5.70
N HIS A 446 24.92 -21.79 4.39
CA HIS A 446 25.92 -22.22 3.38
C HIS A 446 26.06 -21.29 2.17
N LEU A 447 26.40 -20.02 2.38
CA LEU A 447 26.87 -19.13 1.30
C LEU A 447 28.21 -18.47 1.67
N HIS A 448 29.26 -19.28 1.74
CA HIS A 448 30.63 -18.79 1.58
C HIS A 448 31.13 -19.15 0.17
N LYS A 449 31.54 -18.10 -0.55
CA LYS A 449 32.26 -18.08 -1.84
C LYS A 449 31.45 -18.52 -3.06
N ILE A 450 31.13 -17.58 -3.94
CA ILE A 450 30.87 -17.88 -5.35
C ILE A 450 31.56 -16.80 -6.21
N ASN A 451 32.79 -17.11 -6.62
CA ASN A 451 33.20 -16.89 -8.01
C ASN A 451 33.03 -18.25 -8.69
N ASP A 452 32.24 -18.28 -9.76
CA ASP A 452 31.99 -19.37 -10.71
C ASP A 452 31.20 -20.63 -10.21
N GLU A 453 29.94 -20.75 -10.69
CA GLU A 453 28.89 -21.82 -10.62
C GLU A 453 28.04 -22.04 -9.34
N PRO A 454 26.74 -22.50 -9.42
CA PRO A 454 25.83 -22.73 -10.57
C PRO A 454 24.56 -21.82 -10.57
N CYS A 455 23.83 -21.79 -11.70
CA CYS A 455 22.59 -21.01 -11.94
C CYS A 455 21.35 -21.56 -11.19
N LEU A 456 21.46 -21.76 -9.88
CA LEU A 456 20.37 -22.26 -9.03
C LEU A 456 19.26 -21.21 -8.89
N PHE A 457 18.00 -21.65 -8.99
CA PHE A 457 16.81 -20.80 -8.99
C PHE A 457 16.71 -19.92 -7.74
N LEU A 458 16.94 -20.49 -6.55
CA LEU A 458 16.90 -19.74 -5.28
C LEU A 458 18.04 -18.72 -5.18
N SER A 459 19.23 -19.07 -5.67
CA SER A 459 20.37 -18.15 -5.74
C SER A 459 20.08 -16.98 -6.68
N LEU A 460 19.53 -17.26 -7.86
CA LEU A 460 19.10 -16.23 -8.81
C LEU A 460 18.06 -15.30 -8.18
N MET A 461 17.05 -15.86 -7.51
CA MET A 461 15.98 -15.11 -6.82
C MET A 461 16.48 -14.18 -5.71
N ASN A 462 17.59 -14.52 -5.04
CA ASN A 462 18.20 -13.72 -3.97
C ASN A 462 19.26 -12.72 -4.45
N SER A 463 19.78 -12.90 -5.66
CA SER A 463 20.73 -11.95 -6.25
C SER A 463 20.00 -10.65 -6.63
N ASN A 464 20.25 -9.56 -5.89
CA ASN A 464 19.68 -8.22 -6.15
C ASN A 464 20.02 -7.64 -7.55
N LYS A 465 20.81 -8.35 -8.36
CA LYS A 465 21.19 -7.98 -9.74
C LYS A 465 20.36 -8.66 -10.83
N ALA A 466 19.65 -9.78 -10.58
CA ALA A 466 19.07 -10.60 -11.66
C ALA A 466 17.53 -10.75 -11.66
N VAL A 467 16.80 -10.28 -10.63
CA VAL A 467 15.33 -10.46 -10.55
C VAL A 467 14.55 -9.16 -10.44
N LYS A 468 13.64 -8.92 -11.39
CA LYS A 468 12.67 -7.82 -11.35
C LYS A 468 11.37 -8.31 -10.68
N LYS A 469 11.05 -7.81 -9.49
CA LYS A 469 9.81 -8.15 -8.74
C LYS A 469 8.74 -7.05 -8.86
N ARG A 470 7.49 -7.43 -9.16
CA ARG A 470 6.30 -6.55 -9.08
C ARG A 470 5.21 -7.17 -8.25
N THR A 471 4.62 -6.42 -7.32
CA THR A 471 3.56 -6.90 -6.42
C THR A 471 2.18 -6.40 -6.85
N PHE A 472 1.22 -7.32 -6.92
CA PHE A 472 -0.19 -7.09 -7.24
C PHE A 472 -1.06 -7.67 -6.13
N GLY A 473 -1.09 -6.98 -4.99
CA GLY A 473 -1.72 -7.49 -3.77
C GLY A 473 -0.95 -8.72 -3.25
N SER A 474 -1.61 -9.88 -3.25
CA SER A 474 -1.04 -11.15 -2.79
C SER A 474 -0.18 -11.87 -3.83
N TYR A 475 -0.08 -11.35 -5.06
CA TYR A 475 0.67 -11.99 -6.14
C TYR A 475 1.92 -11.19 -6.49
N CYS A 476 3.00 -11.89 -6.80
CA CYS A 476 4.26 -11.30 -7.25
C CYS A 476 4.59 -11.80 -8.66
N ILE A 477 5.03 -10.89 -9.52
CA ILE A 477 5.66 -11.22 -10.80
C ILE A 477 7.17 -11.15 -10.60
N TYR A 478 7.87 -12.23 -10.92
CA TYR A 478 9.33 -12.32 -10.93
C TYR A 478 9.78 -12.47 -12.38
N ALA A 479 10.81 -11.74 -12.80
CA ALA A 479 11.45 -11.94 -14.09
C ALA A 479 12.94 -12.19 -13.87
N ILE A 480 13.42 -13.33 -14.38
CA ILE A 480 14.78 -13.84 -14.28
C ILE A 480 15.32 -13.90 -15.71
N GLU A 481 16.42 -13.21 -15.98
CA GLU A 481 17.07 -13.23 -17.30
C GLU A 481 18.27 -14.18 -17.25
N SER A 482 18.11 -15.42 -17.72
CA SER A 482 19.16 -16.44 -17.75
C SER A 482 18.96 -17.46 -18.87
N LYS A 483 20.06 -17.96 -19.43
CA LYS A 483 20.06 -19.05 -20.43
C LYS A 483 19.78 -20.42 -19.83
N LEU A 484 20.19 -20.63 -18.59
CA LEU A 484 20.01 -21.87 -17.84
C LEU A 484 19.43 -21.52 -16.47
N VAL A 485 18.34 -22.18 -16.10
CA VAL A 485 17.76 -22.09 -14.77
C VAL A 485 17.58 -23.49 -14.22
N ILE A 486 18.20 -23.75 -13.07
CA ILE A 486 18.11 -25.04 -12.38
C ILE A 486 17.23 -24.85 -11.15
N PHE A 487 16.04 -25.44 -11.13
CA PHE A 487 15.19 -25.45 -9.94
C PHE A 487 15.81 -26.34 -8.85
N ASP A 488 16.07 -25.74 -7.69
CA ASP A 488 16.56 -26.41 -6.49
C ASP A 488 15.59 -27.49 -5.98
N ASP A 489 16.10 -28.43 -5.18
CA ASP A 489 15.27 -29.48 -4.58
C ASP A 489 14.18 -28.91 -3.65
N GLY A 490 12.93 -29.30 -3.89
CA GLY A 490 11.79 -28.91 -3.05
C GLY A 490 11.23 -27.50 -3.33
N VAL A 491 11.59 -26.88 -4.47
CA VAL A 491 10.95 -25.64 -4.93
C VAL A 491 9.47 -25.89 -5.22
N ASP A 492 8.61 -25.16 -4.52
CA ASP A 492 7.16 -25.15 -4.76
C ASP A 492 6.71 -23.73 -5.11
N ILE A 493 6.30 -23.56 -6.37
CA ILE A 493 5.81 -22.30 -6.93
C ILE A 493 4.28 -22.36 -6.98
N ASP A 494 3.67 -21.55 -6.13
CA ASP A 494 2.23 -21.40 -6.12
C ASP A 494 1.76 -20.38 -7.15
N GLY A 495 1.78 -20.76 -8.44
CA GLY A 495 1.39 -19.90 -9.55
C GLY A 495 1.84 -20.34 -10.95
N ASN A 496 1.88 -19.39 -11.88
CA ASN A 496 2.24 -19.61 -13.28
C ASN A 496 3.73 -19.36 -13.52
N VAL A 497 4.36 -20.18 -14.36
CA VAL A 497 5.75 -20.02 -14.81
C VAL A 497 5.76 -19.94 -16.34
N TYR A 498 6.54 -19.00 -16.89
CA TYR A 498 6.74 -18.79 -18.31
C TYR A 498 8.24 -18.88 -18.61
N ALA A 499 8.68 -19.94 -19.24
CA ALA A 499 10.05 -20.12 -19.70
C ALA A 499 10.18 -19.70 -21.16
N ILE A 500 11.19 -18.86 -21.43
CA ILE A 500 11.36 -18.21 -22.72
C ILE A 500 12.81 -18.42 -23.16
N ASN A 501 13.00 -19.11 -24.29
CA ASN A 501 14.28 -19.30 -24.98
C ASN A 501 15.43 -19.70 -24.06
N CYS A 502 15.16 -20.54 -23.06
CA CYS A 502 16.12 -20.95 -22.05
C CYS A 502 16.04 -22.46 -21.79
N SER A 503 17.07 -22.99 -21.13
CA SER A 503 17.09 -24.36 -20.61
C SER A 503 16.61 -24.36 -19.16
N VAL A 504 15.62 -25.18 -18.86
CA VAL A 504 15.04 -25.33 -17.52
C VAL A 504 15.31 -26.73 -17.02
N GLN A 505 16.10 -26.84 -15.96
CA GLN A 505 16.46 -28.09 -15.31
C GLN A 505 15.93 -28.16 -13.88
N CYS A 506 15.91 -29.35 -13.29
CA CYS A 506 15.52 -29.51 -11.89
C CYS A 506 16.39 -30.55 -11.17
N GLN A 507 16.64 -30.33 -9.88
CA GLN A 507 17.35 -31.30 -9.04
C GLN A 507 16.42 -32.44 -8.63
N LYS A 508 15.46 -32.20 -7.72
CA LYS A 508 14.39 -33.12 -7.27
C LYS A 508 13.16 -32.34 -6.77
N ASN A 509 11.99 -32.98 -6.69
CA ASN A 509 10.77 -32.46 -6.04
C ASN A 509 10.31 -31.01 -6.38
N VAL A 510 10.26 -30.63 -7.65
CA VAL A 510 9.74 -29.31 -8.06
C VAL A 510 8.23 -29.36 -8.32
N LYS A 511 7.49 -28.45 -7.71
CA LYS A 511 6.03 -28.29 -7.88
C LYS A 511 5.70 -26.91 -8.44
N ILE A 512 4.85 -26.87 -9.45
CA ILE A 512 4.26 -25.65 -9.98
C ILE A 512 2.74 -25.86 -9.92
N SER A 513 2.03 -25.03 -9.15
CA SER A 513 0.62 -25.28 -8.82
C SER A 513 -0.38 -24.95 -9.93
N MET A 514 0.02 -24.14 -10.93
CA MET A 514 -0.84 -23.69 -12.02
C MET A 514 -0.33 -24.10 -13.41
N GLN A 515 0.19 -23.17 -14.22
CA GLN A 515 0.61 -23.43 -15.61
C GLN A 515 2.10 -23.21 -15.80
N PHE A 516 2.71 -24.08 -16.59
CA PHE A 516 4.09 -23.92 -17.07
C PHE A 516 4.09 -23.72 -18.58
N PHE A 517 4.33 -22.48 -19.02
CA PHE A 517 4.40 -22.09 -20.41
C PHE A 517 5.84 -22.10 -20.92
N VAL A 518 6.04 -22.54 -22.16
CA VAL A 518 7.36 -22.61 -22.79
C VAL A 518 7.34 -21.97 -24.17
N SER A 519 8.36 -21.20 -24.54
CA SER A 519 8.55 -20.76 -25.93
C SER A 519 9.19 -21.87 -26.77
N GLU A 520 9.13 -21.73 -28.10
CA GLU A 520 9.62 -22.71 -29.09
C GLU A 520 11.07 -23.18 -28.85
N ASN A 521 11.96 -22.28 -28.45
CA ASN A 521 13.38 -22.60 -28.21
C ASN A 521 13.69 -22.97 -26.76
N THR A 522 12.67 -23.29 -25.94
CA THR A 522 12.87 -23.63 -24.53
C THR A 522 13.07 -25.14 -24.39
N VAL A 523 14.15 -25.53 -23.72
CA VAL A 523 14.44 -26.94 -23.40
C VAL A 523 14.05 -27.20 -21.95
N VAL A 524 13.24 -28.23 -21.72
CA VAL A 524 12.77 -28.59 -20.37
C VAL A 524 13.26 -29.98 -20.02
N ASP A 525 13.92 -30.10 -18.88
CA ASP A 525 14.35 -31.38 -18.29
C ASP A 525 13.18 -32.37 -18.17
N PRO A 526 13.32 -33.60 -18.71
CA PRO A 526 12.31 -34.65 -18.61
C PRO A 526 11.80 -34.89 -17.19
N LYS A 527 12.63 -34.72 -16.16
CA LYS A 527 12.20 -34.89 -14.76
C LYS A 527 11.13 -33.88 -14.34
N LEU A 528 11.20 -32.64 -14.83
CA LEU A 528 10.19 -31.61 -14.56
C LEU A 528 8.90 -31.90 -15.34
N GLN A 529 9.00 -32.51 -16.53
CA GLN A 529 7.85 -32.90 -17.33
C GLN A 529 7.00 -33.99 -16.65
N LEU A 530 7.60 -34.79 -15.77
CA LEU A 530 6.89 -35.76 -14.93
C LEU A 530 6.00 -35.10 -13.86
N SER A 531 6.34 -33.87 -13.40
CA SER A 531 5.57 -33.16 -12.37
C SER A 531 4.61 -32.12 -12.93
N ILE A 532 4.93 -31.51 -14.08
CA ILE A 532 4.05 -30.58 -14.78
C ILE A 532 4.27 -30.62 -16.29
N THR A 533 3.17 -30.71 -17.06
CA THR A 533 3.24 -30.73 -18.52
C THR A 533 3.48 -29.31 -19.08
N PRO A 534 4.58 -29.07 -19.81
CA PRO A 534 4.80 -27.78 -20.46
C PRO A 534 3.73 -27.49 -21.51
N THR A 535 3.24 -26.26 -21.54
CA THR A 535 2.29 -25.76 -22.53
C THR A 535 2.99 -24.82 -23.48
N GLN A 536 2.93 -25.11 -24.78
CA GLN A 536 3.54 -24.24 -25.78
C GLN A 536 2.90 -22.84 -25.75
N TRP A 537 3.74 -21.82 -25.68
CA TRP A 537 3.30 -20.44 -25.67
C TRP A 537 2.67 -20.08 -27.02
N ASN A 538 1.42 -19.64 -26.96
CA ASN A 538 0.69 -19.10 -28.09
C ASN A 538 0.29 -17.65 -27.79
N THR A 539 0.97 -16.70 -28.43
CA THR A 539 0.72 -15.25 -28.31
C THR A 539 -0.75 -14.91 -28.51
N LYS A 540 -1.40 -15.52 -29.50
CA LYS A 540 -2.79 -15.20 -29.83
C LYS A 540 -3.74 -15.65 -28.72
N ILE A 541 -3.55 -16.85 -28.19
CA ILE A 541 -4.45 -17.46 -27.18
C ILE A 541 -4.20 -16.91 -25.78
N TYR A 542 -2.95 -16.80 -25.35
CA TYR A 542 -2.61 -16.47 -23.96
C TYR A 542 -2.28 -15.00 -23.73
N HIS A 543 -2.06 -14.21 -24.79
CA HIS A 543 -1.84 -12.76 -24.71
C HIS A 543 -2.93 -11.96 -25.43
N ASP A 544 -3.10 -12.10 -26.75
CA ASP A 544 -3.94 -11.18 -27.54
C ASP A 544 -5.43 -11.31 -27.20
N ILE A 545 -5.95 -12.53 -27.11
CA ILE A 545 -7.38 -12.77 -26.87
C ILE A 545 -7.81 -12.32 -25.47
N PRO A 546 -7.12 -12.68 -24.37
CA PRO A 546 -7.44 -12.15 -23.04
C PRO A 546 -7.46 -10.61 -22.99
N LEU A 547 -6.46 -9.96 -23.60
CA LEU A 547 -6.42 -8.49 -23.70
C LEU A 547 -7.58 -7.93 -24.51
N GLN A 548 -7.95 -8.58 -25.62
CA GLN A 548 -9.09 -8.19 -26.43
C GLN A 548 -10.41 -8.32 -25.65
N LEU A 549 -10.60 -9.41 -24.91
CA LEU A 549 -11.78 -9.64 -24.08
C LEU A 549 -11.89 -8.55 -23.01
N GLU A 550 -10.79 -8.24 -22.32
CA GLU A 550 -10.75 -7.19 -21.31
C GLU A 550 -11.03 -5.80 -21.89
N GLY A 551 -10.44 -5.47 -23.05
CA GLY A 551 -10.72 -4.22 -23.75
C GLY A 551 -12.19 -4.06 -24.12
N LEU A 552 -12.84 -5.12 -24.60
CA LEU A 552 -14.28 -5.12 -24.91
C LEU A 552 -15.15 -4.98 -23.65
N ILE A 553 -14.78 -5.65 -22.57
CA ILE A 553 -15.46 -5.53 -21.26
C ILE A 553 -15.34 -4.10 -20.74
N HIS A 554 -14.14 -3.50 -20.82
CA HIS A 554 -13.91 -2.12 -20.40
C HIS A 554 -14.76 -1.15 -21.22
N LYS A 555 -14.80 -1.32 -22.54
CA LYS A 555 -15.66 -0.53 -23.44
C LYS A 555 -17.13 -0.69 -23.06
N SER A 556 -17.60 -1.92 -22.79
CA SER A 556 -18.98 -2.19 -22.37
C SER A 556 -19.34 -1.47 -21.07
N LYS A 557 -18.46 -1.51 -20.06
CA LYS A 557 -18.62 -0.79 -18.80
C LYS A 557 -18.70 0.72 -19.01
N ASN A 558 -17.83 1.27 -19.86
CA ASN A 558 -17.82 2.71 -20.15
C ASN A 558 -19.09 3.17 -20.87
N CYS A 559 -19.52 2.43 -21.90
CA CYS A 559 -20.79 2.67 -22.59
C CYS A 559 -21.97 2.61 -21.61
N SER A 560 -21.98 1.64 -20.69
CA SER A 560 -23.03 1.54 -19.66
C SER A 560 -23.07 2.74 -18.71
N LYS A 561 -21.91 3.31 -18.36
CA LYS A 561 -21.82 4.53 -17.53
C LYS A 561 -22.36 5.77 -18.27
N LYS A 562 -22.15 5.84 -19.58
CA LYS A 562 -22.66 6.90 -20.46
C LYS A 562 -24.12 6.68 -20.91
N SER A 563 -24.82 5.69 -20.34
CA SER A 563 -26.18 5.30 -20.74
C SER A 563 -26.32 4.82 -22.20
N LEU A 564 -25.20 4.51 -22.87
CA LEU A 564 -25.16 3.93 -24.22
C LEU A 564 -25.34 2.42 -24.16
N PHE A 565 -26.54 1.98 -23.75
CA PHE A 565 -26.80 0.58 -23.42
C PHE A 565 -26.74 -0.37 -24.61
N ALA A 566 -27.09 0.10 -25.82
CA ALA A 566 -27.00 -0.72 -27.03
C ALA A 566 -25.54 -1.09 -27.35
N ASP A 567 -24.63 -0.12 -27.30
CA ASP A 567 -23.20 -0.32 -27.51
C ASP A 567 -22.57 -1.19 -26.43
N ALA A 568 -23.01 -0.99 -25.18
CA ALA A 568 -22.56 -1.80 -24.06
C ALA A 568 -22.89 -3.30 -24.27
N ILE A 569 -24.12 -3.59 -24.69
CA ILE A 569 -24.57 -4.95 -25.01
C ILE A 569 -23.81 -5.49 -26.22
N SER A 570 -23.64 -4.68 -27.29
CA SER A 570 -22.91 -5.09 -28.49
C SER A 570 -21.47 -5.49 -28.18
N CYS A 571 -20.76 -4.69 -27.38
CA CYS A 571 -19.39 -5.00 -26.96
C CYS A 571 -19.31 -6.27 -26.12
N ALA A 572 -20.25 -6.46 -25.17
CA ALA A 572 -20.28 -7.65 -24.33
C ALA A 572 -20.70 -8.92 -25.10
N GLN A 573 -21.59 -8.82 -26.08
CA GLN A 573 -21.93 -9.95 -26.97
C GLN A 573 -20.73 -10.33 -27.84
N LYS A 574 -19.97 -9.34 -28.34
CA LYS A 574 -18.73 -9.60 -29.08
C LYS A 574 -17.71 -10.33 -28.21
N SER A 575 -17.53 -9.93 -26.95
CA SER A 575 -16.59 -10.62 -26.05
C SER A 575 -17.03 -12.05 -25.73
N VAL A 576 -18.32 -12.31 -25.50
CA VAL A 576 -18.85 -13.67 -25.33
C VAL A 576 -18.59 -14.52 -26.56
N LYS A 577 -18.88 -14.01 -27.77
CA LYS A 577 -18.64 -14.75 -29.03
C LYS A 577 -17.17 -15.11 -29.22
N ILE A 578 -16.25 -14.19 -28.93
CA ILE A 578 -14.81 -14.44 -29.00
C ILE A 578 -14.41 -15.51 -27.98
N ALA A 579 -14.85 -15.36 -26.72
CA ALA A 579 -14.50 -16.30 -25.66
C ALA A 579 -14.98 -17.74 -25.98
N ILE A 580 -16.22 -17.90 -26.47
CA ILE A 580 -16.76 -19.21 -26.88
C ILE A 580 -15.98 -19.78 -28.06
N ARG A 581 -15.75 -18.98 -29.11
CA ARG A 581 -15.03 -19.43 -30.31
C ARG A 581 -13.60 -19.89 -29.99
N THR A 582 -12.96 -19.26 -29.02
CA THR A 582 -11.57 -19.56 -28.65
C THR A 582 -11.47 -20.69 -27.65
N PHE A 583 -12.26 -20.66 -26.57
CA PHE A 583 -12.05 -21.53 -25.41
C PHE A 583 -13.15 -22.59 -25.21
N GLY A 584 -14.22 -22.55 -26.01
CA GLY A 584 -15.42 -23.37 -25.79
C GLY A 584 -16.36 -22.80 -24.74
N ASP A 585 -17.55 -23.39 -24.62
CA ASP A 585 -18.66 -22.84 -23.83
C ASP A 585 -18.45 -22.89 -22.32
N GLU A 586 -17.58 -23.78 -21.83
CA GLU A 586 -17.38 -24.03 -20.40
C GLU A 586 -16.16 -23.29 -19.83
N HIS A 587 -15.53 -22.37 -20.57
CA HIS A 587 -14.32 -21.71 -20.06
C HIS A 587 -14.62 -20.59 -19.02
N PRO A 588 -13.79 -20.38 -17.98
CA PRO A 588 -13.93 -19.24 -17.05
C PRO A 588 -14.03 -17.86 -17.72
N TYR A 589 -13.37 -17.64 -18.87
CA TYR A 589 -13.54 -16.42 -19.68
C TYR A 589 -14.96 -16.28 -20.27
N VAL A 590 -15.62 -17.39 -20.63
CA VAL A 590 -17.02 -17.37 -21.06
C VAL A 590 -17.93 -16.99 -19.88
N ALA A 591 -17.63 -17.47 -18.68
CA ALA A 591 -18.36 -17.04 -17.49
C ALA A 591 -18.21 -15.54 -17.21
N ASP A 592 -16.98 -15.01 -17.26
CA ASP A 592 -16.72 -13.59 -17.03
C ASP A 592 -17.38 -12.69 -18.08
N THR A 593 -17.32 -13.08 -19.35
CA THR A 593 -17.95 -12.32 -20.43
C THR A 593 -19.48 -12.38 -20.37
N ASN A 594 -20.08 -13.53 -20.02
CA ASN A 594 -21.51 -13.64 -19.75
C ASN A 594 -21.95 -12.81 -18.55
N HIS A 595 -21.15 -12.78 -17.47
CA HIS A 595 -21.42 -11.91 -16.33
C HIS A 595 -21.52 -10.44 -16.77
N TYR A 596 -20.57 -9.93 -17.55
CA TYR A 596 -20.62 -8.54 -18.02
C TYR A 596 -21.73 -8.28 -19.03
N LEU A 597 -22.10 -9.26 -19.85
CA LEU A 597 -23.29 -9.18 -20.70
C LEU A 597 -24.57 -9.07 -19.85
N GLY A 598 -24.65 -9.83 -18.75
CA GLY A 598 -25.72 -9.72 -17.76
C GLY A 598 -25.80 -8.32 -17.15
N VAL A 599 -24.66 -7.73 -16.78
CA VAL A 599 -24.60 -6.35 -16.27
C VAL A 599 -25.13 -5.34 -17.30
N ALA A 600 -24.75 -5.49 -18.58
CA ALA A 600 -25.23 -4.62 -19.65
C ALA A 600 -26.75 -4.74 -19.85
N TYR A 601 -27.31 -5.96 -19.83
CA TYR A 601 -28.76 -6.18 -19.90
C TYR A 601 -29.49 -5.62 -18.68
N TYR A 602 -28.94 -5.79 -17.49
CA TYR A 602 -29.50 -5.25 -16.24
C TYR A 602 -29.60 -3.72 -16.32
N LYS A 603 -28.54 -3.04 -16.79
CA LYS A 603 -28.54 -1.58 -16.96
C LYS A 603 -29.57 -1.09 -17.98
N LYS A 604 -29.83 -1.88 -19.02
CA LYS A 604 -30.94 -1.65 -19.98
C LYS A 604 -32.31 -2.08 -19.45
N LYS A 605 -32.44 -2.47 -18.17
CA LYS A 605 -33.67 -2.98 -17.54
C LYS A 605 -34.25 -4.24 -18.20
N ARG A 606 -33.45 -5.01 -18.96
CA ARG A 606 -33.85 -6.30 -19.54
C ARG A 606 -33.54 -7.44 -18.56
N TYR A 607 -34.21 -7.43 -17.42
CA TYR A 607 -33.87 -8.28 -16.26
C TYR A 607 -33.89 -9.78 -16.57
N ARG A 608 -34.87 -10.28 -17.33
CA ARG A 608 -34.92 -11.70 -17.73
C ARG A 608 -33.66 -12.14 -18.49
N LYS A 609 -33.18 -11.33 -19.44
CA LYS A 609 -31.94 -11.63 -20.18
C LYS A 609 -30.70 -11.54 -19.30
N ALA A 610 -30.69 -10.60 -18.35
CA ALA A 610 -29.61 -10.48 -17.38
C ALA A 610 -29.51 -11.74 -16.51
N ILE A 611 -30.64 -12.25 -16.00
CA ILE A 611 -30.71 -13.49 -15.24
C ILE A 611 -30.16 -14.67 -16.05
N THR A 612 -30.60 -14.86 -17.30
CA THR A 612 -30.07 -15.95 -18.15
C THR A 612 -28.55 -15.87 -18.33
N CYS A 613 -28.00 -14.68 -18.50
CA CYS A 613 -26.55 -14.50 -18.59
C CYS A 613 -25.82 -14.80 -17.26
N TYR A 614 -26.39 -14.38 -16.13
CA TYR A 614 -25.84 -14.68 -14.81
C TYR A 614 -25.94 -16.16 -14.46
N GLU A 615 -27.02 -16.86 -14.81
CA GLU A 615 -27.19 -18.30 -14.62
C GLU A 615 -26.16 -19.09 -15.45
N LYS A 616 -25.91 -18.69 -16.69
CA LYS A 616 -24.83 -19.26 -17.51
C LYS A 616 -23.46 -19.06 -16.85
N ALA A 617 -23.17 -17.84 -16.40
CA ALA A 617 -21.92 -17.55 -15.69
C ALA A 617 -21.81 -18.34 -14.38
N PHE A 618 -22.92 -18.49 -13.64
CA PHE A 618 -22.99 -19.26 -12.40
C PHE A 618 -22.70 -20.74 -12.64
N HIS A 619 -23.34 -21.35 -13.64
CA HIS A 619 -23.15 -22.76 -13.97
C HIS A 619 -21.68 -23.06 -14.27
N ILE A 620 -21.06 -22.27 -15.15
CA ILE A 620 -19.64 -22.41 -15.48
C ILE A 620 -18.77 -22.18 -14.23
N ARG A 621 -18.99 -21.10 -13.48
CA ARG A 621 -18.21 -20.81 -12.24
C ARG A 621 -18.33 -21.94 -11.21
N SER A 622 -19.48 -22.60 -11.12
CA SER A 622 -19.72 -23.69 -10.17
C SER A 622 -18.92 -24.95 -10.54
N ILE A 623 -18.81 -25.26 -11.84
CA ILE A 623 -18.00 -26.38 -12.33
C ILE A 623 -16.54 -26.21 -11.92
N PHE A 624 -15.97 -25.01 -12.07
CA PHE A 624 -14.53 -24.78 -11.85
C PHE A 624 -14.16 -24.40 -10.41
N PHE A 625 -15.02 -23.68 -9.70
CA PHE A 625 -14.69 -23.13 -8.39
C PHE A 625 -15.37 -23.86 -7.22
N GLY A 626 -16.30 -24.77 -7.51
CA GLY A 626 -17.15 -25.41 -6.49
C GLY A 626 -18.26 -24.45 -6.05
N THR A 627 -18.59 -24.40 -4.77
CA THR A 627 -19.70 -23.57 -4.24
C THR A 627 -19.24 -22.36 -3.42
N ASN A 628 -17.99 -22.37 -2.92
CA ASN A 628 -17.51 -21.41 -1.93
C ASN A 628 -16.45 -20.44 -2.49
N HIS A 629 -16.64 -19.88 -3.69
CA HIS A 629 -15.69 -18.95 -4.31
C HIS A 629 -16.28 -17.54 -4.47
N ASP A 630 -15.48 -16.48 -4.35
CA ASP A 630 -15.99 -15.09 -4.39
C ASP A 630 -16.65 -14.70 -5.73
N GLU A 631 -16.19 -15.26 -6.86
CA GLU A 631 -16.87 -15.06 -8.15
C GLU A 631 -18.29 -15.64 -8.15
N ILE A 632 -18.57 -16.68 -7.35
CA ILE A 632 -19.93 -17.22 -7.17
C ILE A 632 -20.77 -16.26 -6.33
N ALA A 633 -20.21 -15.76 -5.22
CA ALA A 633 -20.87 -14.75 -4.40
C ALA A 633 -21.20 -13.48 -5.20
N THR A 634 -20.32 -13.09 -6.12
CA THR A 634 -20.54 -11.97 -7.03
C THR A 634 -21.70 -12.23 -7.99
N THR A 635 -21.81 -13.44 -8.55
CA THR A 635 -22.95 -13.81 -9.40
C THR A 635 -24.25 -13.84 -8.61
N TYR A 636 -24.27 -14.44 -7.42
CA TYR A 636 -25.45 -14.43 -6.54
C TYR A 636 -25.88 -13.01 -6.17
N ASN A 637 -24.94 -12.14 -5.81
CA ASN A 637 -25.26 -10.74 -5.51
C ASN A 637 -25.88 -10.02 -6.73
N CYS A 638 -25.41 -10.29 -7.95
CA CYS A 638 -25.99 -9.74 -9.17
C CYS A 638 -27.39 -10.30 -9.47
N LEU A 639 -27.62 -11.59 -9.24
CA LEU A 639 -28.95 -12.20 -9.31
C LEU A 639 -29.90 -11.57 -8.29
N GLY A 640 -29.47 -11.43 -7.02
CA GLY A 640 -30.23 -10.80 -5.95
C GLY A 640 -30.65 -9.37 -6.30
N ILE A 641 -29.71 -8.54 -6.76
CA ILE A 641 -30.00 -7.18 -7.24
C ILE A 641 -31.02 -7.20 -8.40
N THR A 642 -30.92 -8.19 -9.30
CA THR A 642 -31.82 -8.27 -10.46
C THR A 642 -33.24 -8.67 -10.06
N TYR A 643 -33.39 -9.64 -9.15
CA TYR A 643 -34.69 -10.01 -8.59
C TYR A 643 -35.32 -8.90 -7.75
N ASP A 644 -34.51 -8.17 -6.98
CA ASP A 644 -34.93 -6.99 -6.23
C ASP A 644 -35.54 -5.92 -7.15
N ARG A 645 -34.92 -5.66 -8.31
CA ARG A 645 -35.48 -4.73 -9.32
C ARG A 645 -36.74 -5.23 -10.02
N MET A 646 -37.00 -6.54 -9.96
CA MET A 646 -38.24 -7.14 -10.47
C MET A 646 -39.35 -7.19 -9.42
N GLY A 647 -39.11 -6.73 -8.18
CA GLY A 647 -40.06 -6.84 -7.09
C GLY A 647 -40.16 -8.24 -6.47
N LYS A 648 -39.26 -9.16 -6.84
CA LYS A 648 -39.23 -10.54 -6.31
C LYS A 648 -38.30 -10.60 -5.09
N TYR A 649 -38.73 -9.99 -4.00
CA TYR A 649 -37.85 -9.74 -2.85
C TYR A 649 -37.41 -11.00 -2.12
N ASP A 650 -38.25 -12.03 -1.99
CA ASP A 650 -37.85 -13.28 -1.33
C ASP A 650 -36.69 -13.98 -2.04
N LYS A 651 -36.74 -14.03 -3.38
CA LYS A 651 -35.62 -14.53 -4.19
C LYS A 651 -34.38 -13.65 -4.05
N ALA A 652 -34.57 -12.33 -3.95
CA ALA A 652 -33.46 -11.42 -3.75
C ALA A 652 -32.75 -11.66 -2.41
N ILE A 653 -33.51 -11.85 -1.34
CA ILE A 653 -33.01 -12.20 0.00
C ILE A 653 -32.23 -13.51 -0.06
N GLU A 654 -32.82 -14.57 -0.62
CA GLU A 654 -32.16 -15.89 -0.75
C GLU A 654 -30.78 -15.78 -1.43
N TYR A 655 -30.69 -15.06 -2.55
CA TYR A 655 -29.43 -14.88 -3.26
C TYR A 655 -28.45 -13.96 -2.52
N HIS A 656 -28.93 -12.94 -1.81
CA HIS A 656 -28.08 -12.08 -1.00
C HIS A 656 -27.50 -12.81 0.22
N GLU A 657 -28.27 -13.67 0.87
CA GLU A 657 -27.82 -14.54 1.97
C GLU A 657 -26.75 -15.53 1.49
N LYS A 658 -26.98 -16.21 0.36
CA LYS A 658 -25.97 -17.10 -0.26
C LYS A 658 -24.67 -16.36 -0.58
N ALA A 659 -24.76 -15.15 -1.13
CA ALA A 659 -23.59 -14.32 -1.40
C ALA A 659 -22.86 -13.88 -0.12
N LEU A 660 -23.60 -13.53 0.94
CA LEU A 660 -23.05 -13.13 2.22
C LEU A 660 -22.33 -14.29 2.92
N GLN A 661 -22.94 -15.48 2.93
CA GLN A 661 -22.37 -16.68 3.55
C GLN A 661 -21.00 -17.03 2.96
N ILE A 662 -20.89 -17.07 1.63
CA ILE A 662 -19.61 -17.32 0.93
C ILE A 662 -18.57 -16.24 1.29
N ARG A 663 -18.98 -14.97 1.33
CA ARG A 663 -18.05 -13.87 1.64
C ARG A 663 -17.60 -13.87 3.10
N LEU A 664 -18.45 -14.29 4.04
CA LEU A 664 -18.07 -14.45 5.45
C LEU A 664 -17.11 -15.64 5.65
N ALA A 665 -17.24 -16.70 4.84
CA ALA A 665 -16.32 -17.83 4.87
C ALA A 665 -14.94 -17.50 4.26
N ASN A 666 -14.90 -16.68 3.20
CA ASN A 666 -13.68 -16.42 2.43
C ASN A 666 -12.91 -15.16 2.84
N PHE A 667 -13.57 -14.20 3.47
CA PHE A 667 -12.93 -12.94 3.86
C PHE A 667 -13.01 -12.74 5.38
N THR A 668 -12.06 -11.98 5.91
CA THR A 668 -12.22 -11.41 7.26
C THR A 668 -13.52 -10.61 7.32
N LYS A 669 -14.25 -10.68 8.46
CA LYS A 669 -15.55 -10.01 8.67
C LYS A 669 -15.57 -8.51 8.36
N CYS A 670 -14.41 -7.85 8.24
CA CYS A 670 -14.24 -6.41 7.95
C CYS A 670 -14.03 -6.05 6.46
N CYS A 671 -14.29 -6.93 5.49
CA CYS A 671 -14.09 -6.63 4.06
C CYS A 671 -15.21 -5.77 3.45
N SER A 672 -14.88 -4.88 2.51
CA SER A 672 -15.85 -4.03 1.77
C SER A 672 -16.93 -4.85 1.03
N ALA A 673 -16.58 -6.04 0.52
CA ALA A 673 -17.52 -6.94 -0.14
C ALA A 673 -18.59 -7.48 0.81
N VAL A 674 -18.22 -7.77 2.08
CA VAL A 674 -19.14 -8.21 3.14
C VAL A 674 -20.09 -7.08 3.50
N ALA A 675 -19.59 -5.85 3.67
CA ALA A 675 -20.44 -4.68 3.93
C ALA A 675 -21.46 -4.42 2.80
N THR A 676 -21.05 -4.63 1.54
CA THR A 676 -21.94 -4.50 0.39
C THR A 676 -23.05 -5.55 0.41
N SER A 677 -22.72 -6.80 0.76
CA SER A 677 -23.72 -7.87 0.91
C SER A 677 -24.73 -7.55 2.00
N TYR A 678 -24.27 -7.16 3.20
CA TYR A 678 -25.15 -6.75 4.30
C TYR A 678 -26.05 -5.58 3.89
N ASN A 679 -25.51 -4.56 3.21
CA ASN A 679 -26.32 -3.43 2.77
C ASN A 679 -27.42 -3.83 1.78
N ASN A 680 -27.11 -4.70 0.81
CA ASN A 680 -28.11 -5.17 -0.16
C ASN A 680 -29.17 -6.06 0.49
N LEU A 681 -28.76 -6.93 1.42
CA LEU A 681 -29.68 -7.76 2.19
C LEU A 681 -30.61 -6.92 3.07
N GLY A 682 -30.07 -5.92 3.77
CA GLY A 682 -30.87 -5.00 4.58
C GLY A 682 -31.89 -4.21 3.75
N ALA A 683 -31.49 -3.75 2.56
CA ALA A 683 -32.40 -3.10 1.63
C ALA A 683 -33.54 -4.03 1.15
N ALA A 684 -33.26 -5.31 0.93
CA ALA A 684 -34.27 -6.31 0.55
C ALA A 684 -35.23 -6.63 1.72
N TYR A 685 -34.72 -6.79 2.95
CA TYR A 685 -35.56 -6.94 4.14
C TYR A 685 -36.46 -5.72 4.38
N SER A 686 -35.96 -4.50 4.15
CA SER A 686 -36.76 -3.29 4.30
C SER A 686 -37.98 -3.27 3.36
N LYS A 687 -37.87 -3.84 2.15
CA LYS A 687 -38.97 -3.94 1.18
C LYS A 687 -39.97 -5.05 1.47
N THR A 688 -39.60 -6.03 2.29
CA THR A 688 -40.51 -7.06 2.82
C THR A 688 -41.01 -6.73 4.22
N GLU A 689 -40.84 -5.47 4.65
CA GLU A 689 -41.28 -4.94 5.94
C GLU A 689 -40.63 -5.62 7.17
N GLN A 690 -39.57 -6.40 6.95
CA GLN A 690 -38.75 -7.00 8.00
C GLN A 690 -37.73 -5.98 8.53
N TYR A 691 -38.23 -4.90 9.14
CA TYR A 691 -37.41 -3.73 9.51
C TYR A 691 -36.31 -4.05 10.53
N ASP A 692 -36.54 -4.98 11.46
CA ASP A 692 -35.53 -5.39 12.45
C ASP A 692 -34.30 -6.03 11.80
N LYS A 693 -34.52 -6.99 10.89
CA LYS A 693 -33.43 -7.61 10.12
C LYS A 693 -32.73 -6.60 9.22
N ALA A 694 -33.48 -5.66 8.65
CA ALA A 694 -32.91 -4.58 7.85
C ALA A 694 -31.95 -3.70 8.66
N ILE A 695 -32.36 -3.32 9.88
CA ILE A 695 -31.54 -2.54 10.82
C ILE A 695 -30.27 -3.30 11.17
N GLU A 696 -30.37 -4.56 11.60
CA GLU A 696 -29.20 -5.40 11.95
C GLU A 696 -28.19 -5.49 10.80
N CYS A 697 -28.68 -5.71 9.58
CA CYS A 697 -27.86 -5.75 8.37
C CYS A 697 -27.18 -4.40 8.10
N HIS A 698 -27.91 -3.29 8.18
CA HIS A 698 -27.35 -1.96 7.93
C HIS A 698 -26.35 -1.54 9.02
N GLU A 699 -26.58 -1.88 10.29
CA GLU A 699 -25.64 -1.67 11.40
C GLU A 699 -24.35 -2.48 11.21
N SER A 700 -24.48 -3.74 10.79
CA SER A 700 -23.33 -4.59 10.45
C SER A 700 -22.50 -4.00 9.31
N ALA A 701 -23.16 -3.54 8.24
CA ALA A 701 -22.50 -2.86 7.14
C ALA A 701 -21.87 -1.53 7.58
N LEU A 702 -22.55 -0.76 8.44
CA LEU A 702 -22.08 0.53 8.96
C LEU A 702 -20.83 0.35 9.81
N LYS A 703 -20.80 -0.63 10.70
CA LYS A 703 -19.62 -0.96 11.52
C LYS A 703 -18.41 -1.25 10.64
N ILE A 704 -18.59 -2.05 9.58
CA ILE A 704 -17.50 -2.36 8.64
C ILE A 704 -17.07 -1.09 7.89
N LYS A 705 -18.00 -0.27 7.38
CA LYS A 705 -17.68 0.91 6.57
C LYS A 705 -17.09 2.07 7.40
N LEU A 706 -17.48 2.22 8.66
CA LEU A 706 -16.84 3.13 9.61
C LEU A 706 -15.39 2.72 9.86
N ASN A 707 -15.12 1.42 10.04
CA ASN A 707 -13.76 0.92 10.16
C ASN A 707 -12.95 1.13 8.88
N LEU A 708 -13.54 0.92 7.70
CA LEU A 708 -12.82 1.05 6.43
C LEU A 708 -12.54 2.51 6.00
N HIS A 709 -13.48 3.43 6.24
CA HIS A 709 -13.44 4.78 5.65
C HIS A 709 -13.47 5.92 6.69
N GLY A 710 -13.66 5.62 7.98
CA GLY A 710 -13.93 6.62 9.00
C GLY A 710 -15.34 7.20 8.89
N THR A 711 -15.63 8.26 9.66
CA THR A 711 -16.97 8.87 9.76
C THR A 711 -17.37 9.68 8.53
N ASN A 712 -16.40 10.29 7.83
CA ASN A 712 -16.66 11.30 6.80
C ASN A 712 -16.55 10.73 5.38
N HIS A 713 -17.36 9.71 5.09
CA HIS A 713 -17.40 9.06 3.78
C HIS A 713 -18.83 8.89 3.28
N ASN A 714 -19.04 9.05 1.96
CA ASN A 714 -20.39 9.00 1.38
C ASN A 714 -21.06 7.61 1.52
N ASP A 715 -20.28 6.53 1.54
CA ASP A 715 -20.81 5.18 1.83
C ASP A 715 -21.37 5.07 3.26
N VAL A 716 -20.73 5.73 4.23
CA VAL A 716 -21.20 5.77 5.63
C VAL A 716 -22.47 6.60 5.72
N ALA A 717 -22.53 7.76 5.04
CA ALA A 717 -23.76 8.54 4.92
C ALA A 717 -24.89 7.75 4.25
N SER A 718 -24.59 6.91 3.25
CA SER A 718 -25.60 6.08 2.59
C SER A 718 -26.16 5.00 3.53
N LEU A 719 -25.34 4.46 4.43
CA LEU A 719 -25.79 3.49 5.44
C LEU A 719 -26.62 4.13 6.55
N TYR A 720 -26.22 5.30 7.05
CA TYR A 720 -27.06 6.09 7.96
C TYR A 720 -28.39 6.48 7.31
N HIS A 721 -28.39 6.77 6.01
CA HIS A 721 -29.62 7.05 5.28
C HIS A 721 -30.56 5.84 5.24
N ASN A 722 -30.03 4.64 4.98
CA ASN A 722 -30.82 3.41 4.96
C ASN A 722 -31.34 3.06 6.37
N LEU A 723 -30.53 3.23 7.42
CA LEU A 723 -30.98 3.08 8.81
C LEU A 723 -32.09 4.08 9.15
N GLY A 724 -31.92 5.35 8.78
CA GLY A 724 -32.92 6.39 8.99
C GLY A 724 -34.26 6.06 8.30
N ILE A 725 -34.23 5.46 7.11
CA ILE A 725 -35.44 4.97 6.42
C ILE A 725 -36.06 3.77 7.16
N ALA A 726 -35.25 2.81 7.60
CA ALA A 726 -35.74 1.62 8.29
C ALA A 726 -36.41 1.97 9.63
N TYR A 727 -35.80 2.84 10.43
CA TYR A 727 -36.38 3.32 11.69
C TYR A 727 -37.65 4.16 11.49
N ASP A 728 -37.69 5.00 10.45
CA ASP A 728 -38.86 5.80 10.07
C ASP A 728 -40.06 4.89 9.71
N LYS A 729 -39.82 3.85 8.91
CA LYS A 729 -40.83 2.84 8.57
C LYS A 729 -41.28 2.01 9.76
N LYS A 730 -40.39 1.76 10.73
CA LYS A 730 -40.72 1.14 12.03
C LYS A 730 -41.42 2.11 13.00
N LYS A 731 -41.69 3.36 12.61
CA LYS A 731 -42.26 4.43 13.45
C LYS A 731 -41.41 4.78 14.67
N GLN A 732 -40.11 4.46 14.66
CA GLN A 732 -39.16 4.86 15.69
C GLN A 732 -38.53 6.21 15.30
N TYR A 733 -39.34 7.27 15.34
CA TYR A 733 -39.01 8.57 14.75
C TYR A 733 -37.75 9.22 15.35
N ASN A 734 -37.52 9.12 16.66
CA ASN A 734 -36.33 9.69 17.31
C ASN A 734 -35.02 9.12 16.75
N LYS A 735 -34.95 7.80 16.56
CA LYS A 735 -33.77 7.15 15.93
C LYS A 735 -33.65 7.49 14.45
N ALA A 736 -34.78 7.62 13.76
CA ALA A 736 -34.79 8.05 12.37
C ALA A 736 -34.23 9.47 12.20
N ILE A 737 -34.60 10.40 13.10
CA ILE A 737 -34.07 11.76 13.16
C ILE A 737 -32.55 11.72 13.38
N GLU A 738 -32.08 11.03 14.44
CA GLU A 738 -30.63 10.94 14.75
C GLU A 738 -29.80 10.49 13.54
N HIS A 739 -30.25 9.44 12.85
CA HIS A 739 -29.54 8.95 11.67
C HIS A 739 -29.64 9.90 10.48
N LYS A 740 -30.79 10.54 10.24
CA LYS A 740 -30.94 11.51 9.14
C LYS A 740 -30.15 12.80 9.39
N GLU A 741 -29.99 13.23 10.65
CA GLU A 741 -29.10 14.32 11.04
C GLU A 741 -27.63 13.97 10.77
N LYS A 742 -27.19 12.76 11.11
CA LYS A 742 -25.84 12.27 10.74
C LYS A 742 -25.63 12.26 9.24
N VAL A 743 -26.65 11.91 8.44
CA VAL A 743 -26.56 12.00 6.96
C VAL A 743 -26.35 13.45 6.53
N LEU A 744 -27.14 14.39 7.07
CA LEU A 744 -27.05 15.81 6.76
C LEU A 744 -25.66 16.36 7.12
N GLU A 745 -25.16 16.04 8.31
CA GLU A 745 -23.84 16.43 8.78
C GLU A 745 -22.73 15.92 7.84
N ILE A 746 -22.67 14.62 7.59
CA ILE A 746 -21.62 14.00 6.78
C ILE A 746 -21.67 14.54 5.34
N ARG A 747 -22.85 14.61 4.72
CA ARG A 747 -22.98 15.13 3.34
C ARG A 747 -22.65 16.61 3.25
N THR A 748 -22.94 17.40 4.28
CA THR A 748 -22.55 18.81 4.33
C THR A 748 -21.03 18.96 4.38
N GLN A 749 -20.34 18.12 5.15
CA GLN A 749 -18.88 18.10 5.20
C GLN A 749 -18.23 17.65 3.88
N ILE A 750 -18.83 16.69 3.16
CA ILE A 750 -18.28 16.15 1.91
C ILE A 750 -18.55 17.06 0.70
N PHE A 751 -19.79 17.52 0.53
CA PHE A 751 -20.23 18.18 -0.70
C PHE A 751 -20.43 19.70 -0.55
N GLY A 752 -20.42 20.24 0.67
CA GLY A 752 -20.74 21.63 0.95
C GLY A 752 -22.24 21.95 0.82
N LYS A 753 -22.67 23.07 1.41
CA LYS A 753 -24.09 23.41 1.68
C LYS A 753 -25.03 23.49 0.46
N LYS A 754 -24.51 23.60 -0.77
CA LYS A 754 -25.30 23.83 -1.99
C LYS A 754 -25.58 22.56 -2.82
N HIS A 755 -25.17 21.39 -2.35
CA HIS A 755 -25.31 20.16 -3.13
C HIS A 755 -26.71 19.54 -2.97
N ARG A 756 -27.29 19.01 -4.07
CA ARG A 756 -28.64 18.36 -4.08
C ARG A 756 -28.86 17.31 -2.97
N ALA A 757 -27.79 16.63 -2.56
CA ALA A 757 -27.88 15.57 -1.54
C ALA A 757 -28.20 16.10 -0.13
N ILE A 758 -27.97 17.40 0.13
CA ILE A 758 -28.35 18.11 1.35
C ILE A 758 -29.84 18.41 1.33
N ALA A 759 -30.35 18.92 0.20
CA ALA A 759 -31.78 19.11 0.02
C ALA A 759 -32.56 17.81 0.20
N SER A 760 -32.08 16.69 -0.35
CA SER A 760 -32.69 15.37 -0.13
C SER A 760 -32.65 14.91 1.33
N ALA A 761 -31.62 15.29 2.09
CA ALA A 761 -31.52 14.98 3.52
C ALA A 761 -32.52 15.83 4.34
N ASN A 762 -32.63 17.12 4.04
CA ASN A 762 -33.61 18.03 4.62
C ASN A 762 -35.05 17.58 4.30
N MET A 763 -35.36 17.18 3.06
CA MET A 763 -36.64 16.52 2.72
C MET A 763 -36.88 15.24 3.52
N GLY A 764 -35.81 14.53 3.87
CA GLY A 764 -35.88 13.33 4.71
C GLY A 764 -36.26 13.66 6.15
N LEU A 765 -35.68 14.71 6.73
CA LEU A 765 -35.98 15.19 8.08
C LEU A 765 -37.39 15.82 8.15
N GLY A 766 -37.74 16.69 7.20
CA GLY A 766 -39.07 17.30 7.13
C GLY A 766 -40.20 16.26 7.12
N ARG A 767 -40.02 15.14 6.40
CA ARG A 767 -40.99 14.03 6.39
C ARG A 767 -41.14 13.32 7.73
N VAL A 768 -40.07 13.21 8.51
CA VAL A 768 -40.13 12.55 9.82
C VAL A 768 -40.79 13.48 10.83
N PHE A 769 -40.40 14.75 10.84
CA PHE A 769 -41.02 15.76 11.70
C PHE A 769 -42.52 15.95 11.41
N GLU A 770 -42.89 15.89 10.13
CA GLU A 770 -44.30 15.86 9.71
C GLU A 770 -45.04 14.64 10.29
N ALA A 771 -44.42 13.46 10.29
CA ALA A 771 -45.01 12.24 10.86
C ALA A 771 -45.11 12.28 12.39
N THR A 772 -44.24 13.03 13.08
CA THR A 772 -44.29 13.24 14.54
C THR A 772 -45.27 14.34 14.98
N GLY A 773 -45.85 15.11 14.03
CA GLY A 773 -46.75 16.22 14.33
C GLY A 773 -46.08 17.58 14.54
N GLU A 774 -44.75 17.64 14.50
CA GLU A 774 -43.94 18.87 14.60
C GLU A 774 -43.98 19.69 13.30
N ARG A 775 -45.14 20.29 13.00
CA ARG A 775 -45.43 20.96 11.72
C ARG A 775 -44.46 22.11 11.41
N GLU A 776 -44.13 22.93 12.40
CA GLU A 776 -43.22 24.08 12.24
C GLU A 776 -41.79 23.63 11.90
N THR A 777 -41.27 22.64 12.65
CA THR A 777 -39.94 22.06 12.40
C THR A 777 -39.88 21.42 11.01
N ALA A 778 -40.93 20.69 10.62
CA ALA A 778 -41.04 20.11 9.28
C ALA A 778 -40.99 21.18 8.18
N CYS A 779 -41.73 22.28 8.35
CA CYS A 779 -41.74 23.40 7.40
C CYS A 779 -40.34 24.00 7.22
N LYS A 780 -39.60 24.25 8.31
CA LYS A 780 -38.21 24.76 8.25
C LYS A 780 -37.29 23.85 7.42
N TYR A 781 -37.36 22.54 7.62
CA TYR A 781 -36.57 21.60 6.81
C TYR A 781 -36.99 21.58 5.34
N TYR A 782 -38.29 21.72 5.04
CA TYR A 782 -38.76 21.81 3.67
C TYR A 782 -38.34 23.12 2.98
N GLU A 783 -38.30 24.23 3.70
CA GLU A 783 -37.79 25.52 3.20
C GLU A 783 -36.30 25.43 2.87
N GLU A 784 -35.49 24.87 3.77
CA GLU A 784 -34.07 24.64 3.52
C GLU A 784 -33.84 23.66 2.35
N ALA A 785 -34.67 22.63 2.21
CA ALA A 785 -34.63 21.75 1.06
C ALA A 785 -34.96 22.48 -0.24
N TRP A 786 -36.04 23.28 -0.27
CA TRP A 786 -36.45 24.05 -1.43
C TRP A 786 -35.35 25.02 -1.86
N LYS A 787 -34.81 25.80 -0.92
CA LYS A 787 -33.71 26.74 -1.16
C LYS A 787 -32.49 26.07 -1.79
N VAL A 788 -32.07 24.93 -1.25
CA VAL A 788 -30.91 24.20 -1.79
C VAL A 788 -31.22 23.58 -3.15
N TYR A 789 -32.44 23.05 -3.37
CA TYR A 789 -32.84 22.53 -4.67
C TYR A 789 -32.92 23.60 -5.75
N SER A 790 -33.49 24.76 -5.44
CA SER A 790 -33.52 25.93 -6.31
C SER A 790 -32.12 26.32 -6.78
N MET A 791 -31.14 26.35 -5.86
CA MET A 791 -29.75 26.66 -6.20
C MET A 791 -29.07 25.55 -7.01
N ALA A 792 -29.36 24.28 -6.72
CA ALA A 792 -28.64 23.14 -7.30
C ALA A 792 -29.19 22.67 -8.65
N LEU A 793 -30.51 22.76 -8.83
CA LEU A 793 -31.25 22.17 -9.97
C LEU A 793 -32.09 23.20 -10.73
N GLY A 794 -32.38 24.37 -10.12
CA GLY A 794 -33.24 25.41 -10.68
C GLY A 794 -34.69 25.35 -10.17
N GLU A 795 -35.42 26.46 -10.30
CA GLU A 795 -36.79 26.65 -9.77
C GLU A 795 -37.85 25.72 -10.40
N PHE A 796 -37.62 25.27 -11.63
CA PHE A 796 -38.57 24.45 -12.39
C PHE A 796 -38.24 22.94 -12.32
N ASP A 797 -37.19 22.54 -11.60
CA ASP A 797 -36.91 21.11 -11.40
C ASP A 797 -37.99 20.46 -10.54
N ARG A 798 -38.28 19.18 -10.84
CA ARG A 798 -39.33 18.41 -10.16
C ARG A 798 -39.10 18.30 -8.65
N GLU A 799 -37.84 18.11 -8.20
CA GLU A 799 -37.52 18.01 -6.77
C GLU A 799 -37.70 19.38 -6.08
N THR A 800 -37.34 20.47 -6.75
CA THR A 800 -37.55 21.85 -6.26
C THR A 800 -39.04 22.16 -6.08
N LEU A 801 -39.86 21.87 -7.11
CA LEU A 801 -41.31 22.08 -7.06
C LEU A 801 -41.98 21.25 -5.96
N GLN A 802 -41.51 20.02 -5.75
CA GLN A 802 -42.02 19.16 -4.67
C GLN A 802 -41.72 19.74 -3.28
N ALA A 803 -40.50 20.24 -3.06
CA ALA A 803 -40.13 20.87 -1.80
C ALA A 803 -40.98 22.15 -1.56
N LYS A 804 -41.14 22.98 -2.59
CA LYS A 804 -41.98 24.19 -2.55
C LYS A 804 -43.44 23.88 -2.21
N ALA A 805 -44.02 22.85 -2.83
CA ALA A 805 -45.38 22.42 -2.53
C ALA A 805 -45.53 21.98 -1.07
N LYS A 806 -44.53 21.28 -0.51
CA LYS A 806 -44.52 20.89 0.91
C LYS A 806 -44.45 22.08 1.86
N VAL A 807 -43.67 23.12 1.54
CA VAL A 807 -43.66 24.38 2.31
C VAL A 807 -45.05 25.03 2.29
N GLN A 808 -45.67 25.17 1.12
CA GLN A 808 -46.99 25.78 0.97
C GLN A 808 -48.10 25.00 1.68
N GLU A 809 -48.01 23.66 1.70
CA GLU A 809 -48.94 22.80 2.42
C GLU A 809 -48.88 23.03 3.93
N LYS A 810 -47.68 23.29 4.49
CA LYS A 810 -47.48 23.42 5.94
C LYS A 810 -47.61 24.84 6.48
N ALA A 811 -47.49 25.85 5.61
CA ALA A 811 -47.71 27.26 5.94
C ALA A 811 -49.20 27.65 6.04
N LYS A 812 -50.10 26.81 5.51
CA LYS A 812 -51.55 26.85 5.80
C LYS A 812 -51.86 26.02 7.04
#